data_AF-A0AAD1R0R8-F1
#
_entry.id   AF-A0AAD1R0R8-F1
#
_cell.length_a   1.000
_cell.length_b   1.000
_cell.length_c   1.000
_cell.angle_alpha   90.00
_cell.angle_beta   90.00
_cell.angle_gamma   90.00
#
_symmetry.space_group_name_H-M   'P 1'
#
loop_
_entity.id
_entity.type
_entity.pdbx_description
1 polymer ?
#
loop_
_entity_poly.entity_id
_entity_poly.type
_entity_poly.pdbx_seq_one_letter_code
_entity_poly.pdbx_strand_id
1 'polypeptide(L)'
;MLFVLFLLCYWYSGLSSLHLLVEESKAKHFPDNDLLHHLQEVVQDAERYGALAQQLLNGKRHTRFRSGGGKSSNQLTVAEFRSFVKQLNSFPCIINQAPQLKDLQTRVDEFQLRSHILLTAEMPRARDLQQLLDSSFQFDLDLPLEKLWERLEQARWLEEQEHAWQEPGSLTVDVMRRLIDLGVGLAPHPLVEKAMAKLQEMLTMCEHWDDRCKRLLKARPRNPLSYLTATLLEVEKITAFLPSAELLKDAVQRAQEWLRKVDTLQAGCKVPVLDTLVELVTQGRAIPVDLDPLPRLESLVEEIHAWTDCATNTFLTPNSPYCLLEVLCPRCDFRTFSLKRKIRKIKDLTSNGGRRKYSKPDELKQLERALNENSDTASAMSTLDQARLHEMQSLHALRVCNENRLHFNKDQNDWKVCLCQGPPVAPMIQCELCRACFHLNCITSPPHGPKVWLCPQCHRSKKPPLEKILPLLASLQRLRVRLPEGDALRYLIERTVNWQHRAQYMLSSGNLKPVQEKVRSSHLYNKWQATAGQMEETDKVSQNVGATSFSLPHEWDNRTIYVQSPFSSGRNCIPLTCLTSELDELLMEAQILQVSLPEVQELYQAILTQPNHSVAESILPVSAVGFENGSTKQQGTERNLAQCEVLNYITKKADHTVRKLKRHYRGSEVRMKRASSSRKKRVTVVQSTDLCSREPQSEDTINCDSLCFFTSESDDDNAVCPAEQCFEPEGDEVDWVQCDGSCNRWFHQVCVGISAETAEREDYMCACCNEKVAAASK
;
A
#
# COMPACT_ATOMS: atom_id res chain seq x y z
N MET A 1 81.24 88.09 6.04
CA MET A 1 81.25 87.35 4.76
C MET A 1 81.64 85.87 4.92
N LEU A 2 82.70 85.51 5.65
CA LEU A 2 83.09 84.11 5.84
C LEU A 2 82.00 83.23 6.50
N PHE A 3 81.26 83.73 7.49
CA PHE A 3 80.17 82.99 8.14
C PHE A 3 78.94 82.78 7.23
N VAL A 4 78.69 83.70 6.30
CA VAL A 4 77.60 83.60 5.31
C VAL A 4 77.96 82.60 4.21
N LEU A 5 79.23 82.58 3.76
CA LEU A 5 79.75 81.52 2.88
C LEU A 5 79.78 80.16 3.59
N PHE A 6 80.01 80.12 4.90
CA PHE A 6 79.92 78.91 5.72
C PHE A 6 78.48 78.39 5.80
N LEU A 7 77.51 79.25 6.11
CA LEU A 7 76.08 78.86 6.13
C LEU A 7 75.58 78.41 4.74
N LEU A 8 76.06 79.02 3.65
CA LEU A 8 75.73 78.61 2.27
C LEU A 8 76.36 77.27 1.88
N CYS A 9 77.54 76.91 2.39
CA CYS A 9 78.15 75.58 2.20
C CYS A 9 77.42 74.47 2.95
N TYR A 10 76.65 74.80 3.99
CA TYR A 10 75.93 73.84 4.84
C TYR A 10 74.41 73.78 4.58
N TRP A 11 73.89 74.57 3.63
CA TRP A 11 72.58 74.33 3.05
C TRP A 11 72.58 72.90 2.49
N TYR A 12 71.69 72.03 2.97
CA TYR A 12 71.67 70.56 2.75
C TYR A 12 72.57 69.68 3.62
N SER A 13 73.18 70.19 4.68
CA SER A 13 73.80 69.31 5.69
C SER A 13 72.74 68.72 6.64
N GLY A 14 73.04 67.57 7.26
CA GLY A 14 72.13 66.93 8.23
C GLY A 14 71.90 67.80 9.47
N LEU A 15 70.77 67.60 10.16
CA LEU A 15 70.45 68.29 11.41
C LEU A 15 71.61 68.26 12.43
N SER A 16 72.32 67.12 12.53
CA SER A 16 73.50 66.96 13.37
C SER A 16 74.63 67.95 13.05
N SER A 17 74.79 68.34 11.78
CA SER A 17 75.79 69.33 11.38
C SER A 17 75.39 70.74 11.84
N LEU A 18 74.11 71.08 11.83
CA LEU A 18 73.64 72.35 12.38
C LEU A 18 73.81 72.41 13.91
N HIS A 19 73.59 71.29 14.62
CA HIS A 19 73.92 71.19 16.05
C HIS A 19 75.41 71.43 16.32
N LEU A 20 76.30 70.86 15.51
CA LEU A 20 77.74 71.10 15.65
C LEU A 20 78.10 72.58 15.46
N LEU A 21 77.44 73.30 14.55
CA LEU A 21 77.64 74.74 14.37
C LEU A 21 77.17 75.55 15.60
N VAL A 22 76.05 75.15 16.20
CA VAL A 22 75.55 75.76 17.45
C VAL A 22 76.52 75.49 18.60
N GLU A 23 77.00 74.26 18.76
CA GLU A 23 77.98 73.91 19.82
C GLU A 23 79.35 74.56 19.61
N GLU A 24 79.82 74.63 18.36
CA GLU A 24 81.06 75.33 18.00
C GLU A 24 80.95 76.84 18.28
N SER A 25 79.79 77.45 18.04
CA SER A 25 79.55 78.86 18.37
C SER A 25 79.64 79.14 19.87
N LYS A 26 79.13 78.23 20.70
CA LYS A 26 79.20 78.29 22.17
C LYS A 26 80.64 78.08 22.64
N ALA A 27 81.34 77.07 22.10
CA ALA A 27 82.71 76.76 22.46
C ALA A 27 83.69 77.90 22.10
N LYS A 28 83.49 78.55 20.94
CA LYS A 28 84.33 79.65 20.44
C LYS A 28 83.90 81.05 20.91
N HIS A 29 82.88 81.15 21.78
CA HIS A 29 82.39 82.42 22.35
C HIS A 29 82.09 83.49 21.27
N PHE A 30 81.36 83.11 20.22
CA PHE A 30 80.96 84.06 19.19
C PHE A 30 79.95 85.09 19.75
N PRO A 31 79.97 86.36 19.26
CA PRO A 31 79.07 87.39 19.73
C PRO A 31 77.62 87.07 19.35
N ASP A 32 76.70 87.35 20.29
CA ASP A 32 75.27 87.12 20.10
C ASP A 32 74.74 88.03 18.97
N ASN A 33 74.20 87.44 17.92
CA ASN A 33 73.73 88.14 16.72
C ASN A 33 72.49 87.46 16.11
N ASP A 34 71.75 88.18 15.27
CA ASP A 34 70.50 87.70 14.67
C ASP A 34 70.67 86.40 13.87
N LEU A 35 71.87 86.15 13.31
CA LEU A 35 72.17 84.92 12.57
C LEU A 35 72.32 83.70 13.49
N LEU A 36 72.87 83.89 14.70
CA LEU A 36 72.99 82.83 15.70
C LEU A 36 71.63 82.50 16.31
N HIS A 37 70.81 83.50 16.61
CA HIS A 37 69.40 83.31 17.02
C HIS A 37 68.62 82.55 15.95
N HIS A 38 68.71 82.98 14.68
CA HIS A 38 68.04 82.31 13.57
C HIS A 38 68.51 80.85 13.38
N LEU A 39 69.81 80.57 13.53
CA LEU A 39 70.32 79.19 13.46
C LEU A 39 69.77 78.32 14.60
N GLN A 40 69.68 78.85 15.84
CA GLN A 40 69.11 78.14 16.98
C GLN A 40 67.61 77.87 16.79
N GLU A 41 66.85 78.84 16.28
CA GLU A 41 65.43 78.68 15.95
C GLU A 41 65.23 77.60 14.87
N VAL A 42 66.00 77.64 13.78
CA VAL A 42 65.94 76.65 12.70
C VAL A 42 66.26 75.24 13.19
N VAL A 43 67.25 75.09 14.06
CA VAL A 43 67.59 73.79 14.68
C VAL A 43 66.44 73.30 15.55
N GLN A 44 65.90 74.17 16.41
CA GLN A 44 64.79 73.82 17.30
C GLN A 44 63.51 73.47 16.53
N ASP A 45 63.22 74.18 15.44
CA ASP A 45 62.09 73.86 14.56
C ASP A 45 62.32 72.54 13.82
N ALA A 46 63.52 72.31 13.27
CA ALA A 46 63.84 71.07 12.58
C ALA A 46 63.79 69.84 13.50
N GLU A 47 64.21 69.97 14.78
CA GLU A 47 64.04 68.94 15.80
C GLU A 47 62.57 68.66 16.11
N ARG A 48 61.76 69.71 16.27
CA ARG A 48 60.31 69.60 16.51
C ARG A 48 59.61 68.90 15.33
N TYR A 49 59.89 69.32 14.10
CA TYR A 49 59.33 68.70 12.90
C TYR A 49 59.84 67.28 12.68
N GLY A 50 61.10 66.97 13.01
CA GLY A 50 61.66 65.62 12.98
C GLY A 50 60.98 64.69 14.00
N ALA A 51 60.69 65.17 15.21
CA ALA A 51 59.96 64.43 16.23
C ALA A 51 58.49 64.16 15.82
N LEU A 52 57.81 65.18 15.27
CA LEU A 52 56.46 65.02 14.72
C LEU A 52 56.43 64.05 13.53
N ALA A 53 57.41 64.14 12.63
CA ALA A 53 57.57 63.21 11.51
C ALA A 53 57.79 61.77 11.97
N GLN A 54 58.63 61.58 13.00
CA GLN A 54 58.85 60.26 13.59
C GLN A 54 57.59 59.72 14.28
N GLN A 55 56.80 60.59 14.92
CA GLN A 55 55.52 60.22 15.52
C GLN A 55 54.51 59.75 14.46
N LEU A 56 54.45 60.41 13.29
CA LEU A 56 53.60 60.00 12.17
C LEU A 56 54.05 58.67 11.55
N LEU A 57 55.37 58.49 11.35
CA LEU A 57 55.93 57.26 10.78
C LEU A 57 55.83 56.05 11.71
N ASN A 58 55.92 56.27 13.02
CA ASN A 58 55.73 55.21 13.98
C ASN A 58 54.29 54.69 13.95
N GLY A 59 53.33 55.52 13.52
CA GLY A 59 51.90 55.28 13.61
C GLY A 59 51.47 54.98 15.04
N LYS A 60 50.19 55.06 15.35
CA LYS A 60 49.69 54.32 16.51
C LYS A 60 49.74 52.83 16.17
N ARG A 61 50.88 52.14 16.37
CA ARG A 61 50.96 50.66 16.31
C ARG A 61 49.90 50.08 17.25
N HIS A 62 48.71 49.82 16.72
CA HIS A 62 47.60 49.24 17.44
C HIS A 62 47.89 47.75 17.63
N THR A 63 48.52 47.39 18.73
CA THR A 63 48.55 46.00 19.24
C THR A 63 47.25 45.61 19.96
N ARG A 64 46.16 46.39 19.78
CA ARG A 64 44.85 46.06 20.33
C ARG A 64 43.75 46.45 19.36
N PHE A 65 43.03 45.44 18.88
CA PHE A 65 41.77 45.57 18.18
C PHE A 65 40.83 46.49 18.99
N ARG A 66 40.45 47.65 18.46
CA ARG A 66 39.37 48.48 19.02
C ARG A 66 38.14 48.29 18.14
N SER A 67 37.26 47.41 18.58
CA SER A 67 35.89 47.33 18.08
C SER A 67 35.14 48.58 18.59
N GLY A 68 34.91 49.55 17.71
CA GLY A 68 34.16 50.77 18.03
C GLY A 68 34.74 51.99 17.32
N GLY A 69 34.14 52.34 16.18
CA GLY A 69 34.51 53.46 15.30
C GLY A 69 34.32 54.84 15.92
N GLY A 70 35.09 55.16 16.96
CA GLY A 70 35.28 56.52 17.42
C GLY A 70 36.40 57.18 16.62
N LYS A 71 36.06 58.20 15.80
CA LYS A 71 37.02 59.08 15.14
C LYS A 71 38.04 59.55 16.19
N SER A 72 39.30 59.13 16.10
CA SER A 72 40.32 59.73 16.94
C SER A 72 40.49 61.16 16.44
N SER A 73 40.10 62.16 17.23
CA SER A 73 39.96 63.57 16.82
C SER A 73 41.25 64.25 16.33
N ASN A 74 42.33 63.49 16.15
CA ASN A 74 43.69 63.97 15.93
C ASN A 74 44.36 63.31 14.70
N GLN A 75 43.60 62.78 13.73
CA GLN A 75 44.16 62.27 12.46
C GLN A 75 44.29 63.41 11.44
N LEU A 76 45.40 63.41 10.69
CA LEU A 76 45.64 64.36 9.61
C LEU A 76 44.88 63.94 8.36
N THR A 77 44.27 64.90 7.68
CA THR A 77 43.76 64.71 6.32
C THR A 77 44.93 64.55 5.33
N VAL A 78 44.67 63.97 4.16
CA VAL A 78 45.68 63.86 3.09
C VAL A 78 46.23 65.24 2.67
N ALA A 79 45.39 66.28 2.69
CA ALA A 79 45.81 67.64 2.35
C ALA A 79 46.78 68.22 3.38
N GLU A 80 46.49 68.04 4.68
CA GLU A 80 47.37 68.48 5.77
C GLU A 80 48.67 67.69 5.78
N PHE A 81 48.62 66.37 5.51
CA PHE A 81 49.81 65.54 5.37
C PHE A 81 50.71 66.02 4.22
N ARG A 82 50.16 66.33 3.04
CA ARG A 82 50.92 66.91 1.92
C ARG A 82 51.53 68.27 2.29
N SER A 83 50.79 69.10 3.02
CA SER A 83 51.29 70.39 3.53
C SER A 83 52.47 70.18 4.49
N PHE A 84 52.35 69.23 5.42
CA PHE A 84 53.41 68.87 6.36
C PHE A 84 54.67 68.38 5.64
N VAL A 85 54.54 67.47 4.67
CA VAL A 85 55.69 66.99 3.87
C VAL A 85 56.32 68.13 3.07
N LYS A 86 55.54 69.07 2.54
CA LYS A 86 56.05 70.26 1.84
C LYS A 86 56.84 71.18 2.78
N GLN A 87 56.32 71.44 3.98
CA GLN A 87 57.02 72.23 5.01
C GLN A 87 58.32 71.55 5.45
N LEU A 88 58.29 70.23 5.67
CA LEU A 88 59.46 69.45 6.07
C LEU A 88 60.58 69.49 5.02
N ASN A 89 60.23 69.51 3.74
CA ASN A 89 61.20 69.67 2.64
C ASN A 89 61.66 71.12 2.40
N SER A 90 61.07 72.11 3.09
CA SER A 90 61.45 73.53 2.99
C SER A 90 62.51 73.96 4.00
N PHE A 91 62.84 73.10 4.97
CA PHE A 91 63.89 73.37 5.95
C PHE A 91 65.28 73.41 5.29
N PRO A 92 66.20 74.26 5.78
CA PRO A 92 67.56 74.39 5.24
C PRO A 92 68.49 73.21 5.57
N CYS A 93 68.01 72.16 6.24
CA CYS A 93 68.75 70.96 6.63
C CYS A 93 68.01 69.66 6.30
N ILE A 94 68.75 68.55 6.25
CA ILE A 94 68.17 67.23 6.01
C ILE A 94 67.60 66.67 7.31
N ILE A 95 66.28 66.46 7.31
CA ILE A 95 65.55 65.72 8.34
C ILE A 95 65.47 64.25 7.91
N ASN A 96 65.98 63.33 8.74
CA ASN A 96 66.14 61.91 8.40
C ASN A 96 64.82 61.20 8.04
N GLN A 97 63.70 61.67 8.57
CA GLN A 97 62.36 61.12 8.34
C GLN A 97 61.74 61.53 6.99
N ALA A 98 62.30 62.55 6.31
CA ALA A 98 61.75 63.09 5.06
C ALA A 98 61.55 62.05 3.94
N PRO A 99 62.51 61.13 3.66
CA PRO A 99 62.37 60.15 2.58
C PRO A 99 61.25 59.14 2.84
N GLN A 100 61.07 58.72 4.09
CA GLN A 100 60.05 57.76 4.50
C GLN A 100 58.64 58.37 4.42
N LEU A 101 58.51 59.66 4.78
CA LEU A 101 57.25 60.40 4.60
C LEU A 101 56.92 60.66 3.13
N LYS A 102 57.93 60.86 2.28
CA LYS A 102 57.75 61.00 0.82
C LYS A 102 57.32 59.70 0.15
N ASP A 103 57.85 58.56 0.59
CA ASP A 103 57.36 57.23 0.19
C ASP A 103 55.90 57.02 0.63
N LEU A 104 55.57 57.33 1.89
CA LEU A 104 54.19 57.26 2.39
C LEU A 104 53.25 58.16 1.58
N GLN A 105 53.67 59.39 1.24
CA GLN A 105 52.92 60.29 0.36
C GLN A 105 52.66 59.65 -1.01
N THR A 106 53.66 59.01 -1.60
CA THR A 106 53.52 58.38 -2.93
C THR A 106 52.51 57.23 -2.89
N ARG A 107 52.53 56.39 -1.84
CA ARG A 107 51.54 55.31 -1.64
C ARG A 107 50.12 55.83 -1.38
N VAL A 108 49.98 56.95 -0.65
CA VAL A 108 48.69 57.62 -0.43
C VAL A 108 48.17 58.23 -1.74
N ASP A 109 49.04 58.82 -2.55
CA ASP A 109 48.67 59.37 -3.87
C ASP A 109 48.24 58.24 -4.83
N GLU A 110 48.93 57.10 -4.82
CA GLU A 110 48.55 55.89 -5.58
C GLU A 110 47.20 55.34 -5.11
N PHE A 111 46.97 55.28 -3.79
CA PHE A 111 45.70 54.89 -3.20
C PHE A 111 44.55 55.80 -3.69
N GLN A 112 44.75 57.12 -3.67
CA GLN A 112 43.74 58.06 -4.15
C GLN A 112 43.46 57.92 -5.64
N LEU A 113 44.49 57.66 -6.46
CA LEU A 113 44.32 57.40 -7.88
C LEU A 113 43.52 56.11 -8.14
N ARG A 114 43.89 55.01 -7.47
CA ARG A 114 43.17 53.73 -7.58
C ARG A 114 41.72 53.83 -7.08
N SER A 115 41.50 54.57 -6.00
CA SER A 115 40.16 54.88 -5.49
C SER A 115 39.33 55.60 -6.54
N HIS A 116 39.87 56.64 -7.18
CA HIS A 116 39.17 57.35 -8.23
C HIS A 116 38.82 56.44 -9.43
N ILE A 117 39.77 55.62 -9.89
CA ILE A 117 39.55 54.67 -10.98
C ILE A 117 38.41 53.70 -10.65
N LEU A 118 38.43 53.07 -9.47
CA LEU A 118 37.42 52.09 -9.09
C LEU A 118 36.04 52.72 -8.84
N LEU A 119 35.99 53.95 -8.31
CA LEU A 119 34.73 54.67 -8.09
C LEU A 119 34.07 55.13 -9.41
N THR A 120 34.88 55.44 -10.43
CA THR A 120 34.39 55.84 -11.77
C THR A 120 34.13 54.66 -12.70
N ALA A 121 34.68 53.48 -12.40
CA ALA A 121 34.43 52.27 -13.16
C ALA A 121 32.94 51.90 -13.11
N GLU A 122 32.39 51.43 -14.24
CA GLU A 122 30.98 51.04 -14.35
C GLU A 122 30.68 49.74 -13.58
N MET A 123 31.57 48.75 -13.67
CA MET A 123 31.50 47.48 -12.93
C MET A 123 32.87 47.08 -12.34
N PRO A 124 33.31 47.70 -11.23
CA PRO A 124 34.49 47.26 -10.50
C PRO A 124 34.23 45.90 -9.84
N ARG A 125 35.25 45.05 -9.76
CA ARG A 125 35.16 43.77 -9.05
C ARG A 125 35.18 44.00 -7.55
N ALA A 126 34.34 43.26 -6.82
CA ALA A 126 34.28 43.37 -5.36
C ALA A 126 35.64 43.08 -4.70
N ARG A 127 36.39 42.11 -5.24
CA ARG A 127 37.76 41.78 -4.80
C ARG A 127 38.73 42.96 -4.89
N ASP A 128 38.68 43.74 -5.97
CA ASP A 128 39.64 44.83 -6.20
C ASP A 128 39.33 46.02 -5.27
N LEU A 129 38.05 46.29 -5.02
CA LEU A 129 37.59 47.26 -4.01
C LEU A 129 37.97 46.84 -2.59
N GLN A 130 37.79 45.56 -2.23
CA GLN A 130 38.18 45.04 -0.93
C GLN A 130 39.71 45.15 -0.72
N GLN A 131 40.52 44.77 -1.72
CA GLN A 131 41.98 44.91 -1.64
C GLN A 131 42.41 46.36 -1.45
N LEU A 132 41.75 47.30 -2.12
CA LEU A 132 42.03 48.72 -1.93
C LEU A 132 41.67 49.18 -0.51
N LEU A 133 40.48 48.80 -0.01
CA LEU A 133 40.08 49.09 1.38
C LEU A 133 41.03 48.47 2.40
N ASP A 134 41.51 47.25 2.18
CA ASP A 134 42.49 46.59 3.06
C ASP A 134 43.83 47.36 3.09
N SER A 135 44.25 47.92 1.95
CA SER A 135 45.44 48.78 1.90
C SER A 135 45.28 50.08 2.69
N SER A 136 44.04 50.55 2.91
CA SER A 136 43.78 51.79 3.66
C SER A 136 44.23 51.71 5.12
N PHE A 137 44.20 50.52 5.73
CA PHE A 137 44.66 50.29 7.10
C PHE A 137 46.16 50.53 7.31
N GLN A 138 46.93 50.63 6.22
CA GLN A 138 48.37 50.93 6.26
C GLN A 138 48.65 52.43 6.43
N PHE A 139 47.63 53.28 6.32
CA PHE A 139 47.75 54.74 6.43
C PHE A 139 47.10 55.22 7.73
N ASP A 140 47.86 55.93 8.59
CA ASP A 140 47.32 56.61 9.78
C ASP A 140 46.86 58.03 9.41
N LEU A 141 45.96 58.12 8.42
CA LEU A 141 45.39 59.36 7.87
C LEU A 141 43.87 59.28 7.83
N ASP A 142 43.20 60.42 7.89
CA ASP A 142 41.76 60.51 7.64
C ASP A 142 41.50 60.39 6.13
N LEU A 143 40.98 59.21 5.71
CA LEU A 143 40.71 58.86 4.33
C LEU A 143 39.19 58.79 4.06
N PRO A 144 38.69 59.31 2.92
CA PRO A 144 37.28 59.26 2.58
C PRO A 144 36.87 57.86 2.09
N LEU A 145 36.67 56.92 3.00
CA LEU A 145 36.39 55.51 2.68
C LEU A 145 34.90 55.19 2.42
N GLU A 146 33.97 56.04 2.85
CA GLU A 146 32.51 55.79 2.80
C GLU A 146 32.04 55.38 1.39
N LYS A 147 32.41 56.15 0.36
CA LYS A 147 32.06 55.85 -1.05
C LYS A 147 32.65 54.55 -1.57
N LEU A 148 33.82 54.14 -1.07
CA LEU A 148 34.46 52.87 -1.45
C LEU A 148 33.72 51.68 -0.83
N TRP A 149 33.24 51.82 0.41
CA TRP A 149 32.39 50.81 1.06
C TRP A 149 31.05 50.67 0.35
N GLU A 150 30.37 51.78 0.04
CA GLU A 150 29.13 51.78 -0.75
C GLU A 150 29.34 51.07 -2.10
N ARG A 151 30.43 51.40 -2.82
CA ARG A 151 30.75 50.78 -4.10
C ARG A 151 31.05 49.28 -3.98
N LEU A 152 31.69 48.86 -2.89
CA LEU A 152 31.99 47.45 -2.61
C LEU A 152 30.71 46.64 -2.37
N GLU A 153 29.78 47.17 -1.58
CA GLU A 153 28.50 46.52 -1.32
C GLU A 153 27.68 46.36 -2.61
N GLN A 154 27.62 47.43 -3.44
CA GLN A 154 27.00 47.37 -4.77
C GLN A 154 27.65 46.31 -5.67
N ALA A 155 28.98 46.24 -5.70
CA ALA A 155 29.70 45.28 -6.53
C ALA A 155 29.47 43.83 -6.07
N ARG A 156 29.50 43.58 -4.76
CA ARG A 156 29.20 42.25 -4.19
C ARG A 156 27.80 41.78 -4.53
N TRP A 157 26.82 42.66 -4.37
CA TRP A 157 25.44 42.34 -4.65
C TRP A 157 25.20 42.05 -6.13
N LEU A 158 25.79 42.85 -7.04
CA LEU A 158 25.72 42.60 -8.48
C LEU A 158 26.39 41.26 -8.86
N GLU A 159 27.53 40.92 -8.26
CA GLU A 159 28.20 39.64 -8.47
C GLU A 159 27.37 38.45 -7.94
N GLU A 160 26.76 38.56 -6.75
CA GLU A 160 25.88 37.52 -6.18
C GLU A 160 24.62 37.32 -7.04
N GLN A 161 23.99 38.41 -7.47
CA GLN A 161 22.85 38.37 -8.37
C GLN A 161 23.23 37.71 -9.70
N GLU A 162 24.33 38.11 -10.34
CA GLU A 162 24.73 37.52 -11.61
C GLU A 162 25.00 36.01 -11.46
N HIS A 163 25.66 35.59 -10.38
CA HIS A 163 25.93 34.19 -10.08
C HIS A 163 24.63 33.37 -9.97
N ALA A 164 23.63 33.85 -9.22
CA ALA A 164 22.35 33.18 -9.06
C ALA A 164 21.61 32.95 -10.39
N TRP A 165 21.85 33.79 -11.40
CA TRP A 165 21.24 33.66 -12.72
C TRP A 165 22.00 32.72 -13.66
N GLN A 166 23.29 32.49 -13.41
CA GLN A 166 24.12 31.61 -14.25
C GLN A 166 24.02 30.14 -13.82
N GLU A 167 23.78 29.87 -12.54
CA GLU A 167 23.63 28.50 -12.03
C GLU A 167 22.22 27.94 -12.30
N PRO A 168 22.09 26.85 -13.07
CA PRO A 168 20.78 26.23 -13.33
C PRO A 168 20.11 25.76 -12.04
N GLY A 169 18.85 26.15 -11.82
CA GLY A 169 18.07 25.76 -10.64
C GLY A 169 18.43 26.49 -9.34
N SER A 170 19.44 27.38 -9.35
CA SER A 170 19.85 28.18 -8.18
C SER A 170 18.88 29.35 -7.92
N LEU A 171 18.27 29.90 -8.98
CA LEU A 171 17.32 31.00 -8.88
C LEU A 171 15.94 30.51 -8.42
N THR A 172 15.69 30.56 -7.10
CA THR A 172 14.39 30.29 -6.47
C THR A 172 13.69 31.59 -6.06
N VAL A 173 12.39 31.51 -5.75
CA VAL A 173 11.60 32.63 -5.20
C VAL A 173 12.24 33.21 -3.94
N ASP A 174 12.72 32.36 -3.02
CA ASP A 174 13.35 32.81 -1.77
C ASP A 174 14.72 33.45 -1.99
N VAL A 175 15.50 32.94 -2.96
CA VAL A 175 16.76 33.56 -3.38
C VAL A 175 16.49 34.95 -3.97
N MET A 176 15.48 35.09 -4.83
CA MET A 176 15.10 36.39 -5.39
C MET A 176 14.64 37.38 -4.31
N ARG A 177 13.82 36.95 -3.35
CA ARG A 177 13.39 37.77 -2.21
C ARG A 177 14.58 38.23 -1.37
N ARG A 178 15.49 37.31 -1.00
CA ARG A 178 16.72 37.63 -0.26
C ARG A 178 17.58 38.65 -1.01
N LEU A 179 17.80 38.45 -2.32
CA LEU A 179 18.57 39.39 -3.14
C LEU A 179 17.89 40.76 -3.21
N ILE A 180 16.56 40.80 -3.28
CA ILE A 180 15.81 42.06 -3.22
C ILE A 180 16.01 42.75 -1.87
N ASP A 181 15.84 42.04 -0.76
CA ASP A 181 16.01 42.59 0.60
C ASP A 181 17.43 43.16 0.81
N LEU A 182 18.45 42.44 0.34
CA LEU A 182 19.84 42.93 0.37
C LEU A 182 20.05 44.15 -0.54
N GLY A 183 19.34 44.24 -1.67
CA GLY A 183 19.46 45.33 -2.63
C GLY A 183 18.80 46.63 -2.16
N VAL A 184 17.70 46.56 -1.42
CA VAL A 184 16.94 47.73 -0.93
C VAL A 184 17.78 48.62 0.01
N GLY A 185 18.74 48.05 0.74
CA GLY A 185 19.61 48.78 1.65
C GLY A 185 20.80 49.48 0.97
N LEU A 186 21.04 49.27 -0.32
CA LEU A 186 22.22 49.77 -1.02
C LEU A 186 22.09 51.24 -1.41
N ALA A 187 23.23 51.94 -1.47
CA ALA A 187 23.30 53.29 -2.00
C ALA A 187 22.86 53.32 -3.49
N PRO A 188 22.16 54.38 -3.97
CA PRO A 188 21.62 54.44 -5.33
C PRO A 188 22.69 54.30 -6.42
N HIS A 189 22.46 53.40 -7.38
CA HIS A 189 23.32 53.19 -8.55
C HIS A 189 22.52 52.62 -9.73
N PRO A 190 22.65 53.17 -10.96
CA PRO A 190 21.80 52.77 -12.10
C PRO A 190 21.81 51.27 -12.44
N LEU A 191 22.97 50.61 -12.30
CA LEU A 191 23.07 49.16 -12.54
C LEU A 191 22.35 48.33 -11.47
N VAL A 192 22.41 48.77 -10.21
CA VAL A 192 21.72 48.09 -9.10
C VAL A 192 20.21 48.24 -9.30
N GLU A 193 19.73 49.45 -9.62
CA GLU A 193 18.32 49.70 -9.91
C GLU A 193 17.82 48.87 -11.10
N LYS A 194 18.60 48.78 -12.18
CA LYS A 194 18.26 47.96 -13.35
C LYS A 194 18.20 46.46 -13.02
N ALA A 195 19.17 45.96 -12.27
CA ALA A 195 19.20 44.57 -11.83
C ALA A 195 18.07 44.25 -10.84
N MET A 196 17.76 45.19 -9.93
CA MET A 196 16.64 45.11 -9.00
C MET A 196 15.30 45.02 -9.75
N ALA A 197 15.08 45.90 -10.74
CA ALA A 197 13.87 45.87 -11.55
C ALA A 197 13.71 44.53 -12.28
N LYS A 198 14.81 43.98 -12.83
CA LYS A 198 14.82 42.67 -13.48
C LYS A 198 14.50 41.52 -12.50
N LEU A 199 15.04 41.57 -11.28
CA LEU A 199 14.72 40.60 -10.23
C LEU A 199 13.25 40.68 -9.81
N GLN A 200 12.71 41.89 -9.64
CA GLN A 200 11.30 42.11 -9.28
C GLN A 200 10.33 41.62 -10.37
N GLU A 201 10.64 41.88 -11.64
CA GLU A 201 9.88 41.36 -12.78
C GLU A 201 9.88 39.82 -12.79
N MET A 202 11.06 39.21 -12.62
CA MET A 202 11.20 37.76 -12.58
C MET A 202 10.46 37.15 -11.39
N LEU A 203 10.57 37.75 -10.19
CA LEU A 203 9.87 37.30 -8.99
C LEU A 203 8.35 37.31 -9.22
N THR A 204 7.81 38.41 -9.75
CA THR A 204 6.38 38.55 -10.05
C THR A 204 5.90 37.46 -11.04
N MET A 205 6.70 37.21 -12.08
CA MET A 205 6.41 36.15 -13.05
C MET A 205 6.42 34.76 -12.40
N CYS A 206 7.43 34.48 -11.57
CA CYS A 206 7.58 33.20 -10.87
C CYS A 206 6.43 32.93 -9.90
N GLU A 207 6.05 33.92 -9.08
CA GLU A 207 4.91 33.80 -8.17
C GLU A 207 3.60 33.57 -8.93
N HIS A 208 3.36 34.32 -10.02
CA HIS A 208 2.20 34.12 -10.86
C HIS A 208 2.10 32.70 -11.41
N TRP A 209 3.21 32.17 -11.94
CA TRP A 209 3.25 30.85 -12.56
C TRP A 209 3.22 29.71 -11.56
N ASP A 210 3.91 29.85 -10.43
CA ASP A 210 3.88 28.87 -9.35
C ASP A 210 2.45 28.76 -8.77
N ASP A 211 1.80 29.91 -8.49
CA ASP A 211 0.41 29.93 -8.04
C ASP A 211 -0.56 29.40 -9.10
N ARG A 212 -0.31 29.68 -10.39
CA ARG A 212 -1.10 29.10 -11.48
C ARG A 212 -0.97 27.58 -11.50
N CYS A 213 0.25 27.04 -11.42
CA CYS A 213 0.47 25.58 -11.38
C CYS A 213 -0.19 24.95 -10.14
N LYS A 214 -0.08 25.57 -8.96
CA LYS A 214 -0.77 25.16 -7.72
C LYS A 214 -2.28 25.07 -7.93
N ARG A 215 -2.89 26.12 -8.51
CA ARG A 215 -4.34 26.14 -8.79
C ARG A 215 -4.75 25.05 -9.78
N LEU A 216 -3.95 24.79 -10.81
CA LEU A 216 -4.23 23.75 -11.79
C LEU A 216 -4.23 22.34 -11.18
N LEU A 217 -3.30 22.05 -10.27
CA LEU A 217 -3.21 20.78 -9.53
C LEU A 217 -4.38 20.60 -8.54
N LYS A 218 -4.81 21.68 -7.89
CA LYS A 218 -5.92 21.68 -6.92
C LYS A 218 -7.32 21.79 -7.55
N ALA A 219 -7.42 22.01 -8.86
CA ALA A 219 -8.68 22.26 -9.54
C ALA A 219 -9.67 21.08 -9.41
N ARG A 220 -10.95 21.45 -9.26
CA ARG A 220 -12.11 20.55 -9.28
C ARG A 220 -13.22 21.24 -10.10
N PRO A 221 -13.64 20.70 -11.27
CA PRO A 221 -13.14 19.47 -11.92
C PRO A 221 -11.66 19.56 -12.31
N ARG A 222 -11.01 18.40 -12.49
CA ARG A 222 -9.60 18.32 -12.90
C ARG A 222 -9.45 18.83 -14.33
N ASN A 223 -8.25 19.31 -14.66
CA ASN A 223 -7.95 19.81 -16.00
C ASN A 223 -7.53 18.69 -16.95
N PRO A 224 -7.87 18.77 -18.25
CA PRO A 224 -7.47 17.76 -19.23
C PRO A 224 -5.96 17.77 -19.48
N LEU A 225 -5.42 16.59 -19.77
CA LEU A 225 -3.99 16.38 -20.01
C LEU A 225 -3.42 17.30 -21.11
N SER A 226 -4.19 17.55 -22.17
CA SER A 226 -3.78 18.42 -23.28
C SER A 226 -3.54 19.86 -22.84
N TYR A 227 -4.41 20.41 -22.00
CA TYR A 227 -4.29 21.77 -21.48
C TYR A 227 -3.10 21.91 -20.51
N LEU A 228 -2.91 20.92 -19.64
CA LEU A 228 -1.77 20.93 -18.70
C LEU A 228 -0.43 20.79 -19.43
N THR A 229 -0.37 19.95 -20.46
CA THR A 229 0.84 19.80 -21.31
C THR A 229 1.16 21.11 -22.04
N ALA A 230 0.16 21.79 -22.60
CA ALA A 230 0.36 23.10 -23.23
C ALA A 230 0.85 24.17 -22.24
N THR A 231 0.30 24.15 -21.02
CA THR A 231 0.72 25.07 -19.96
C THR A 231 2.18 24.82 -19.55
N LEU A 232 2.62 23.56 -19.45
CA LEU A 232 4.01 23.23 -19.12
C LEU A 232 5.00 23.77 -20.17
N LEU A 233 4.64 23.77 -21.46
CA LEU A 233 5.47 24.37 -22.52
C LEU A 233 5.65 25.90 -22.36
N GLU A 234 4.68 26.58 -21.72
CA GLU A 234 4.82 28.00 -21.37
C GLU A 234 5.73 28.18 -20.16
N VAL A 235 5.61 27.30 -19.15
CA VAL A 235 6.42 27.32 -17.93
C VAL A 235 7.89 26.98 -18.19
N GLU A 236 8.19 26.08 -19.13
CA GLU A 236 9.56 25.73 -19.55
C GLU A 236 10.39 26.93 -20.07
N LYS A 237 9.73 28.04 -20.41
CA LYS A 237 10.39 29.29 -20.83
C LYS A 237 10.93 30.11 -19.65
N ILE A 238 10.53 29.78 -18.42
CA ILE A 238 10.94 30.48 -17.21
C ILE A 238 12.27 29.88 -16.73
N THR A 239 13.26 30.75 -16.50
CA THR A 239 14.62 30.33 -16.13
C THR A 239 14.75 29.95 -14.65
N ALA A 240 13.81 30.37 -13.82
CA ALA A 240 13.79 30.12 -12.38
C ALA A 240 13.19 28.75 -12.04
N PHE A 241 13.59 28.20 -10.90
CA PHE A 241 13.01 26.97 -10.37
C PHE A 241 11.66 27.24 -9.70
N LEU A 242 10.62 26.51 -10.12
CA LEU A 242 9.26 26.61 -9.61
C LEU A 242 8.81 25.24 -9.06
N PRO A 243 8.66 25.08 -7.74
CA PRO A 243 8.29 23.80 -7.13
C PRO A 243 6.99 23.21 -7.70
N SER A 244 5.98 24.06 -7.92
CA SER A 244 4.67 23.62 -8.38
C SER A 244 4.65 23.26 -9.86
N ALA A 245 5.58 23.81 -10.64
CA ALA A 245 5.78 23.42 -12.02
C ALA A 245 6.33 21.99 -12.12
N GLU A 246 7.29 21.63 -11.25
CA GLU A 246 7.81 20.26 -11.20
C GLU A 246 6.73 19.26 -10.77
N LEU A 247 5.91 19.59 -9.76
CA LEU A 247 4.76 18.76 -9.39
C LEU A 247 3.75 18.60 -10.54
N LEU A 248 3.51 19.66 -11.32
CA LEU A 248 2.64 19.62 -12.49
C LEU A 248 3.22 18.74 -13.61
N LYS A 249 4.52 18.86 -13.86
CA LYS A 249 5.25 18.02 -14.81
C LYS A 249 5.17 16.55 -14.44
N ASP A 250 5.38 16.23 -13.16
CA ASP A 250 5.31 14.87 -12.63
C ASP A 250 3.89 14.31 -12.74
N ALA A 251 2.86 15.12 -12.45
CA ALA A 251 1.46 14.73 -12.65
C ALA A 251 1.11 14.44 -14.12
N VAL A 252 1.61 15.25 -15.06
CA VAL A 252 1.43 15.05 -16.51
C VAL A 252 2.13 13.77 -16.97
N GLN A 253 3.35 13.50 -16.49
CA GLN A 253 4.07 12.26 -16.81
C GLN A 253 3.34 11.02 -16.26
N ARG A 254 2.88 11.07 -15.02
CA ARG A 254 2.07 9.97 -14.44
C ARG A 254 0.77 9.74 -15.21
N ALA A 255 0.10 10.80 -15.65
CA ALA A 255 -1.10 10.70 -16.48
C ALA A 255 -0.81 10.01 -17.82
N GLN A 256 0.27 10.40 -18.51
CA GLN A 256 0.68 9.77 -19.77
C GLN A 256 1.03 8.29 -19.61
N GLU A 257 1.79 7.94 -18.58
CA GLU A 257 2.14 6.55 -18.29
C GLU A 257 0.92 5.71 -17.92
N TRP A 258 0.00 6.27 -17.13
CA TRP A 258 -1.26 5.60 -16.79
C TRP A 258 -2.12 5.36 -18.04
N LEU A 259 -2.27 6.35 -18.92
CA LEU A 259 -3.01 6.19 -20.19
C LEU A 259 -2.38 5.09 -21.06
N ARG A 260 -1.05 5.06 -21.16
CA ARG A 260 -0.33 4.00 -21.87
C ARG A 260 -0.64 2.61 -21.30
N LYS A 261 -0.68 2.46 -19.98
CA LYS A 261 -1.08 1.19 -19.33
C LYS A 261 -2.51 0.80 -19.71
N VAL A 262 -3.45 1.75 -19.67
CA VAL A 262 -4.85 1.51 -20.08
C VAL A 262 -4.94 1.09 -21.54
N ASP A 263 -4.22 1.75 -22.44
CA ASP A 263 -4.17 1.41 -23.87
C ASP A 263 -3.62 0.00 -24.08
N THR A 264 -2.55 -0.38 -23.38
CA THR A 264 -1.99 -1.74 -23.48
C THR A 264 -2.98 -2.82 -23.01
N LEU A 265 -3.80 -2.51 -22.02
CA LEU A 265 -4.85 -3.43 -21.54
C LEU A 265 -6.02 -3.53 -22.51
N GLN A 266 -6.41 -2.43 -23.15
CA GLN A 266 -7.48 -2.42 -24.15
C GLN A 266 -7.03 -3.06 -25.48
N ALA A 267 -5.77 -2.86 -25.88
CA ALA A 267 -5.19 -3.48 -27.07
C ALA A 267 -4.83 -4.96 -26.86
N GLY A 268 -4.60 -5.37 -25.62
CA GLY A 268 -4.27 -6.74 -25.28
C GLY A 268 -5.43 -7.70 -25.59
N CYS A 269 -5.12 -8.84 -26.22
CA CYS A 269 -6.11 -9.91 -26.42
C CYS A 269 -6.51 -10.65 -25.12
N LYS A 270 -5.85 -10.35 -23.99
CA LYS A 270 -6.04 -11.04 -22.71
C LYS A 270 -7.08 -10.31 -21.87
N VAL A 271 -8.01 -11.09 -21.32
CA VAL A 271 -9.04 -10.61 -20.38
C VAL A 271 -8.35 -10.21 -19.05
N PRO A 272 -8.49 -8.96 -18.57
CA PRO A 272 -7.86 -8.51 -17.33
C PRO A 272 -8.45 -9.23 -16.11
N VAL A 273 -7.64 -9.35 -15.05
CA VAL A 273 -8.10 -9.78 -13.72
C VAL A 273 -8.58 -8.57 -12.91
N LEU A 274 -9.49 -8.80 -11.95
CA LEU A 274 -10.07 -7.73 -11.13
C LEU A 274 -9.02 -6.91 -10.39
N ASP A 275 -8.02 -7.55 -9.78
CA ASP A 275 -6.98 -6.86 -9.00
C ASP A 275 -6.22 -5.83 -9.85
N THR A 276 -5.91 -6.15 -11.12
CA THR A 276 -5.27 -5.21 -12.05
C THR A 276 -6.17 -4.01 -12.36
N LEU A 277 -7.48 -4.21 -12.50
CA LEU A 277 -8.43 -3.11 -12.74
C LEU A 277 -8.55 -2.21 -11.51
N VAL A 278 -8.64 -2.80 -10.30
CA VAL A 278 -8.70 -2.05 -9.04
C VAL A 278 -7.42 -1.24 -8.81
N GLU A 279 -6.25 -1.83 -9.11
CA GLU A 279 -4.97 -1.13 -9.01
C GLU A 279 -4.91 0.07 -9.96
N LEU A 280 -5.34 -0.08 -11.21
CA LEU A 280 -5.37 1.02 -12.18
C LEU A 280 -6.33 2.13 -11.79
N VAL A 281 -7.53 1.78 -11.29
CA VAL A 281 -8.49 2.78 -10.79
C VAL A 281 -7.88 3.55 -9.63
N THR A 282 -7.22 2.86 -8.69
CA THR A 282 -6.56 3.48 -7.54
C THR A 282 -5.44 4.42 -7.99
N GLN A 283 -4.58 3.98 -8.91
CA GLN A 283 -3.52 4.82 -9.49
C GLN A 283 -4.11 6.04 -10.23
N GLY A 284 -5.16 5.86 -11.02
CA GLY A 284 -5.82 6.95 -11.76
C GLY A 284 -6.44 8.00 -10.85
N ARG A 285 -7.08 7.58 -9.74
CA ARG A 285 -7.64 8.49 -8.73
C ARG A 285 -6.59 9.40 -8.10
N ALA A 286 -5.39 8.89 -7.87
CA ALA A 286 -4.30 9.65 -7.26
C ALA A 286 -3.69 10.72 -8.19
N ILE A 287 -3.90 10.63 -9.50
CA ILE A 287 -3.31 11.57 -10.48
C ILE A 287 -4.20 12.82 -10.60
N PRO A 288 -3.71 14.04 -10.32
CA PRO A 288 -4.52 15.27 -10.33
C PRO A 288 -4.77 15.82 -11.75
N VAL A 289 -5.09 14.93 -12.69
CA VAL A 289 -5.38 15.23 -14.10
C VAL A 289 -6.72 14.59 -14.46
N ASP A 290 -7.46 15.20 -15.37
CA ASP A 290 -8.67 14.58 -15.92
C ASP A 290 -8.27 13.45 -16.87
N LEU A 291 -8.76 12.25 -16.57
CA LEU A 291 -8.41 11.00 -17.24
C LEU A 291 -9.69 10.41 -17.83
N ASP A 292 -9.99 10.68 -19.10
CA ASP A 292 -11.23 10.27 -19.78
C ASP A 292 -11.61 8.78 -19.57
N PRO A 293 -10.67 7.81 -19.55
CA PRO A 293 -11.02 6.40 -19.33
C PRO A 293 -11.36 6.04 -17.88
N LEU A 294 -10.97 6.85 -16.88
CA LEU A 294 -11.06 6.51 -15.46
C LEU A 294 -12.51 6.27 -15.00
N PRO A 295 -13.49 7.15 -15.28
CA PRO A 295 -14.88 6.91 -14.86
C PRO A 295 -15.47 5.61 -15.44
N ARG A 296 -15.07 5.23 -16.65
CA ARG A 296 -15.51 3.98 -17.28
C ARG A 296 -14.90 2.76 -16.57
N LEU A 297 -13.64 2.84 -16.14
CA LEU A 297 -13.00 1.77 -15.37
C LEU A 297 -13.60 1.65 -13.96
N GLU A 298 -13.94 2.77 -13.32
CA GLU A 298 -14.64 2.80 -12.04
C GLU A 298 -16.01 2.11 -12.12
N SER A 299 -16.83 2.51 -13.09
CA SER A 299 -18.12 1.87 -13.37
C SER A 299 -17.97 0.37 -13.64
N LEU A 300 -16.92 -0.04 -14.38
CA LEU A 300 -16.66 -1.46 -14.63
C LEU A 300 -16.35 -2.22 -13.33
N VAL A 301 -15.51 -1.67 -12.44
CA VAL A 301 -15.20 -2.29 -11.14
C VAL A 301 -16.46 -2.39 -10.27
N GLU A 302 -17.31 -1.37 -10.27
CA GLU A 302 -18.60 -1.40 -9.56
C GLU A 302 -19.55 -2.47 -10.12
N GLU A 303 -19.67 -2.58 -11.44
CA GLU A 303 -20.48 -3.63 -12.09
C GLU A 303 -19.95 -5.04 -11.75
N ILE A 304 -18.64 -5.21 -11.63
CA ILE A 304 -18.02 -6.48 -11.23
C ILE A 304 -18.36 -6.83 -9.78
N HIS A 305 -18.29 -5.87 -8.86
CA HIS A 305 -18.72 -6.09 -7.48
C HIS A 305 -20.20 -6.43 -7.38
N ALA A 306 -21.06 -5.70 -8.12
CA ALA A 306 -22.49 -5.97 -8.18
C ALA A 306 -22.79 -7.38 -8.73
N TRP A 307 -22.02 -7.85 -9.72
CA TRP A 307 -22.09 -9.22 -10.20
C TRP A 307 -21.73 -10.23 -9.11
N THR A 308 -20.63 -10.00 -8.38
CA THR A 308 -20.19 -10.86 -7.27
C THR A 308 -21.24 -10.95 -6.17
N ASP A 309 -21.89 -9.83 -5.82
CA ASP A 309 -22.98 -9.80 -4.86
C ASP A 309 -24.21 -10.57 -5.35
N CYS A 310 -24.57 -10.41 -6.63
CA CYS A 310 -25.68 -11.13 -7.23
C CYS A 310 -25.43 -12.66 -7.21
N ALA A 311 -24.22 -13.09 -7.57
CA ALA A 311 -23.83 -14.50 -7.49
C ALA A 311 -23.83 -15.02 -6.04
N THR A 312 -23.31 -14.22 -5.10
CA THR A 312 -23.32 -14.53 -3.66
C THR A 312 -24.74 -14.75 -3.14
N ASN A 313 -25.66 -13.84 -3.45
CA ASN A 313 -27.06 -13.93 -3.05
C ASN A 313 -27.80 -15.11 -3.71
N THR A 314 -27.37 -15.52 -4.90
CA THR A 314 -27.94 -16.63 -5.66
C THR A 314 -27.56 -17.99 -5.04
N PHE A 315 -26.31 -18.17 -4.61
CA PHE A 315 -25.81 -19.45 -4.10
C PHE A 315 -25.83 -19.56 -2.57
N LEU A 316 -25.49 -18.51 -1.83
CA LEU A 316 -25.30 -18.58 -0.37
C LEU A 316 -26.61 -18.43 0.40
N THR A 317 -26.76 -19.18 1.50
CA THR A 317 -27.81 -18.93 2.50
C THR A 317 -27.49 -17.73 3.39
N PRO A 318 -28.50 -17.07 3.99
CA PRO A 318 -28.24 -16.06 5.02
C PRO A 318 -27.38 -16.67 6.14
N ASN A 319 -26.32 -15.96 6.56
CA ASN A 319 -25.33 -16.44 7.53
C ASN A 319 -24.54 -17.70 7.11
N SER A 320 -24.36 -17.93 5.80
CA SER A 320 -23.49 -18.99 5.29
C SER A 320 -22.08 -18.88 5.89
N PRO A 321 -21.48 -19.99 6.38
CA PRO A 321 -20.08 -20.02 6.81
C PRO A 321 -19.11 -20.12 5.62
N TYR A 322 -19.63 -20.29 4.40
CA TYR A 322 -18.86 -20.44 3.17
C TYR A 322 -18.84 -19.15 2.35
N CYS A 323 -17.73 -18.88 1.66
CA CYS A 323 -17.67 -17.86 0.61
C CYS A 323 -18.22 -18.37 -0.73
N LEU A 324 -18.42 -17.46 -1.69
CA LEU A 324 -18.91 -17.81 -3.02
C LEU A 324 -17.97 -18.78 -3.75
N LEU A 325 -16.67 -18.46 -3.78
CA LEU A 325 -15.65 -19.30 -4.42
C LEU A 325 -15.63 -20.72 -3.83
N GLU A 326 -15.69 -20.80 -2.50
CA GLU A 326 -15.83 -22.07 -1.80
C GLU A 326 -16.99 -22.83 -2.40
N VAL A 327 -18.21 -22.30 -2.32
CA VAL A 327 -19.41 -22.97 -2.81
C VAL A 327 -19.27 -23.48 -4.24
N LEU A 328 -18.80 -22.64 -5.16
CA LEU A 328 -18.70 -22.96 -6.59
C LEU A 328 -17.64 -24.02 -6.91
N CYS A 329 -16.52 -24.03 -6.18
CA CYS A 329 -15.44 -24.99 -6.40
C CYS A 329 -15.77 -26.40 -5.86
N PRO A 330 -15.17 -27.45 -6.45
CA PRO A 330 -15.15 -28.79 -5.85
C PRO A 330 -14.66 -28.75 -4.40
N ARG A 331 -15.23 -29.57 -3.54
CA ARG A 331 -14.96 -29.58 -2.09
C ARG A 331 -13.60 -30.20 -1.79
N CYS A 332 -12.79 -29.51 -0.98
CA CYS A 332 -11.51 -29.99 -0.47
C CYS A 332 -11.57 -30.52 0.99
N ASP A 333 -12.71 -30.35 1.67
CA ASP A 333 -12.75 -30.41 3.15
C ASP A 333 -13.00 -31.82 3.74
N PHE A 334 -13.17 -32.85 2.91
CA PHE A 334 -13.67 -34.16 3.36
C PHE A 334 -12.70 -34.92 4.28
N ARG A 335 -11.41 -34.58 4.28
CA ARG A 335 -10.39 -35.27 5.08
C ARG A 335 -10.47 -34.99 6.58
N THR A 336 -11.11 -33.90 6.99
CA THR A 336 -11.03 -33.40 8.38
C THR A 336 -12.18 -33.87 9.28
N PHE A 337 -13.21 -34.54 8.75
CA PHE A 337 -14.44 -34.88 9.49
C PHE A 337 -14.48 -36.29 10.10
N SER A 338 -13.33 -36.92 10.29
CA SER A 338 -13.27 -38.04 11.24
C SER A 338 -13.81 -37.54 12.59
N LEU A 339 -14.95 -38.08 13.05
CA LEU A 339 -15.66 -37.74 14.30
C LEU A 339 -14.76 -37.68 15.56
N LYS A 340 -13.49 -38.12 15.46
CA LYS A 340 -12.48 -38.12 16.52
C LYS A 340 -11.83 -36.77 16.84
N ARG A 341 -11.98 -35.69 16.05
CA ARG A 341 -11.18 -34.45 16.29
C ARG A 341 -11.86 -33.10 16.46
N LYS A 342 -13.19 -32.98 16.61
CA LYS A 342 -13.81 -31.67 16.89
C LYS A 342 -14.96 -31.71 17.90
N ILE A 343 -14.71 -32.24 19.10
CA ILE A 343 -15.38 -31.82 20.35
C ILE A 343 -14.32 -31.59 21.43
N ARG A 344 -13.42 -30.63 21.16
CA ARG A 344 -12.71 -29.90 22.23
C ARG A 344 -13.16 -28.43 22.28
N LYS A 345 -14.22 -28.08 21.53
CA LYS A 345 -14.72 -26.70 21.33
C LYS A 345 -16.25 -26.57 21.47
N ILE A 346 -16.90 -27.48 22.19
CA ILE A 346 -18.34 -27.37 22.57
C ILE A 346 -18.50 -27.27 24.11
N LYS A 347 -17.39 -27.25 24.87
CA LYS A 347 -17.40 -26.87 26.30
C LYS A 347 -17.04 -25.40 26.56
N ASP A 348 -16.94 -24.59 25.50
CA ASP A 348 -16.66 -23.14 25.55
C ASP A 348 -17.81 -22.34 24.91
N LEU A 349 -19.06 -22.69 25.23
CA LEU A 349 -20.24 -21.93 24.80
C LEU A 349 -20.77 -20.98 25.88
N THR A 350 -20.00 -20.77 26.96
CA THR A 350 -20.36 -19.87 28.07
C THR A 350 -19.34 -18.75 28.32
N SER A 351 -18.49 -18.41 27.35
CA SER A 351 -17.76 -17.12 27.39
C SER A 351 -17.44 -16.60 25.99
N ASN A 352 -17.81 -15.33 25.80
CA ASN A 352 -17.39 -14.36 24.79
C ASN A 352 -17.99 -14.50 23.37
N GLY A 353 -18.89 -13.56 23.07
CA GLY A 353 -19.57 -13.34 21.79
C GLY A 353 -18.66 -12.80 20.67
N GLY A 354 -17.60 -13.54 20.34
CA GLY A 354 -16.82 -13.32 19.12
C GLY A 354 -17.21 -14.32 18.03
N ARG A 355 -17.66 -13.84 16.87
CA ARG A 355 -17.80 -14.68 15.66
C ARG A 355 -16.42 -15.27 15.31
N ARG A 356 -16.16 -16.53 15.69
CA ARG A 356 -14.91 -17.22 15.33
C ARG A 356 -14.85 -17.41 13.82
N LYS A 357 -13.93 -16.71 13.16
CA LYS A 357 -13.60 -16.85 11.72
C LYS A 357 -13.24 -18.31 11.42
N TYR A 358 -14.01 -18.96 10.55
CA TYR A 358 -13.67 -20.29 10.03
C TYR A 358 -12.35 -20.18 9.24
N SER A 359 -11.28 -20.82 9.71
CA SER A 359 -9.99 -20.79 9.01
C SER A 359 -10.10 -21.65 7.74
N LYS A 360 -9.97 -21.02 6.56
CA LYS A 360 -9.98 -21.68 5.24
C LYS A 360 -8.99 -22.87 5.23
N PRO A 361 -9.39 -24.07 4.74
CA PRO A 361 -8.50 -25.23 4.62
C PRO A 361 -7.36 -24.98 3.62
N ASP A 362 -6.18 -25.53 3.87
CA ASP A 362 -4.98 -25.23 3.08
C ASP A 362 -5.07 -25.66 1.61
N GLU A 363 -5.80 -26.74 1.30
CA GLU A 363 -6.06 -27.19 -0.07
C GLU A 363 -6.91 -26.19 -0.86
N LEU A 364 -7.88 -25.54 -0.23
CA LEU A 364 -8.70 -24.51 -0.85
C LEU A 364 -7.88 -23.24 -1.13
N LYS A 365 -7.00 -22.84 -0.21
CA LYS A 365 -6.10 -21.70 -0.44
C LYS A 365 -5.13 -21.96 -1.60
N GLN A 366 -4.71 -23.21 -1.78
CA GLN A 366 -3.89 -23.60 -2.94
C GLN A 366 -4.69 -23.50 -4.24
N LEU A 367 -5.95 -23.94 -4.23
CA LEU A 367 -6.84 -23.83 -5.38
C LEU A 367 -7.13 -22.35 -5.74
N GLU A 368 -7.44 -21.52 -4.77
CA GLU A 368 -7.67 -20.07 -4.94
C GLU A 368 -6.44 -19.38 -5.56
N ARG A 369 -5.24 -19.67 -5.05
CA ARG A 369 -3.98 -19.19 -5.63
C ARG A 369 -3.79 -19.65 -7.07
N ALA A 370 -3.99 -20.94 -7.34
CA ALA A 370 -3.87 -21.48 -8.70
C ALA A 370 -4.86 -20.80 -9.67
N LEU A 371 -6.10 -20.54 -9.24
CA LEU A 371 -7.10 -19.85 -10.07
C LEU A 371 -6.73 -18.39 -10.35
N ASN A 372 -6.11 -17.70 -9.39
CA ASN A 372 -5.64 -16.32 -9.57
C ASN A 372 -4.39 -16.23 -10.46
N GLU A 373 -3.48 -17.21 -10.36
CA GLU A 373 -2.25 -17.27 -11.17
C GLU A 373 -2.49 -17.73 -12.62
N ASN A 374 -3.58 -18.46 -12.87
CA ASN A 374 -3.86 -19.04 -14.17
C ASN A 374 -4.12 -17.96 -15.24
N SER A 375 -3.29 -17.97 -16.29
CA SER A 375 -3.33 -16.95 -17.35
C SER A 375 -4.46 -17.14 -18.36
N ASP A 376 -5.01 -18.36 -18.53
CA ASP A 376 -6.11 -18.66 -19.46
C ASP A 376 -7.21 -19.54 -18.83
N THR A 377 -8.42 -19.50 -19.41
CA THR A 377 -9.57 -20.27 -18.90
C THR A 377 -9.31 -21.76 -18.96
N ALA A 378 -8.54 -22.25 -19.95
CA ALA A 378 -8.25 -23.68 -20.09
C ALA A 378 -7.45 -24.24 -18.90
N SER A 379 -6.43 -23.51 -18.41
CA SER A 379 -5.67 -23.93 -17.23
C SER A 379 -6.52 -23.95 -15.96
N ALA A 380 -7.38 -22.95 -15.77
CA ALA A 380 -8.32 -22.92 -14.64
C ALA A 380 -9.31 -24.10 -14.67
N MET A 381 -9.87 -24.41 -15.83
CA MET A 381 -10.78 -25.55 -16.01
C MET A 381 -10.07 -26.89 -15.73
N SER A 382 -8.81 -27.04 -16.15
CA SER A 382 -7.99 -28.23 -15.84
C SER A 382 -7.73 -28.36 -14.34
N THR A 383 -7.41 -27.25 -13.67
CA THR A 383 -7.19 -27.20 -12.21
C THR A 383 -8.46 -27.61 -11.46
N LEU A 384 -9.62 -27.10 -11.88
CA LEU A 384 -10.91 -27.45 -11.29
C LEU A 384 -11.29 -28.92 -11.55
N ASP A 385 -10.95 -29.49 -12.71
CA ASP A 385 -11.18 -30.91 -12.97
C ASP A 385 -10.32 -31.84 -12.11
N GLN A 386 -9.07 -31.45 -11.84
CA GLN A 386 -8.24 -32.16 -10.87
C GLN A 386 -8.84 -32.11 -9.46
N ALA A 387 -9.32 -30.94 -9.04
CA ALA A 387 -10.01 -30.79 -7.76
C ALA A 387 -11.29 -31.66 -7.69
N ARG A 388 -12.06 -31.75 -8.78
CA ARG A 388 -13.23 -32.65 -8.89
C ARG A 388 -12.85 -34.12 -8.71
N LEU A 389 -11.78 -34.59 -9.36
CA LEU A 389 -11.34 -35.98 -9.23
C LEU A 389 -11.01 -36.33 -7.78
N HIS A 390 -10.28 -35.45 -7.08
CA HIS A 390 -9.95 -35.63 -5.67
C HIS A 390 -11.18 -35.54 -4.76
N GLU A 391 -12.12 -34.63 -5.04
CA GLU A 391 -13.41 -34.54 -4.36
C GLU A 391 -14.17 -35.87 -4.41
N MET A 392 -14.35 -36.42 -5.62
CA MET A 392 -15.07 -37.68 -5.84
C MET A 392 -14.38 -38.86 -5.13
N GLN A 393 -13.06 -38.97 -5.23
CA GLN A 393 -12.29 -40.02 -4.56
C GLN A 393 -12.40 -39.93 -3.03
N SER A 394 -12.25 -38.73 -2.48
CA SER A 394 -12.32 -38.48 -1.03
C SER A 394 -13.72 -38.77 -0.49
N LEU A 395 -14.77 -38.40 -1.22
CA LEU A 395 -16.14 -38.65 -0.82
C LEU A 395 -16.52 -40.13 -0.94
N HIS A 396 -16.10 -40.82 -2.00
CA HIS A 396 -16.28 -42.26 -2.12
C HIS A 396 -15.67 -43.00 -0.92
N ALA A 397 -14.42 -42.68 -0.57
CA ALA A 397 -13.76 -43.25 0.61
C ALA A 397 -14.51 -42.95 1.92
N LEU A 398 -15.06 -41.75 2.06
CA LEU A 398 -15.88 -41.36 3.22
C LEU A 398 -17.17 -42.17 3.31
N ARG A 399 -17.89 -42.36 2.19
CA ARG A 399 -19.14 -43.14 2.14
C ARG A 399 -18.89 -44.58 2.54
N VAL A 400 -17.87 -45.23 1.98
CA VAL A 400 -17.46 -46.60 2.34
C VAL A 400 -17.08 -46.71 3.82
N CYS A 401 -16.31 -45.74 4.35
CA CYS A 401 -15.93 -45.73 5.76
C CYS A 401 -17.17 -45.62 6.67
N ASN A 402 -18.12 -44.75 6.35
CA ASN A 402 -19.31 -44.54 7.14
C ASN A 402 -20.28 -45.74 7.07
N GLU A 403 -20.41 -46.41 5.92
CA GLU A 403 -21.22 -47.63 5.82
C GLU A 403 -20.57 -48.83 6.52
N ASN A 404 -19.26 -49.01 6.42
CA ASN A 404 -18.57 -50.08 7.14
C ASN A 404 -18.70 -49.94 8.66
N ARG A 405 -18.74 -48.70 9.19
CA ARG A 405 -19.03 -48.45 10.61
C ARG A 405 -20.40 -48.98 11.03
N LEU A 406 -21.37 -49.06 10.11
CA LEU A 406 -22.71 -49.60 10.36
C LEU A 406 -22.75 -51.13 10.43
N HIS A 407 -21.79 -51.82 9.82
CA HIS A 407 -21.81 -53.28 9.66
C HIS A 407 -20.90 -54.03 10.65
N PHE A 408 -19.79 -53.42 11.11
CA PHE A 408 -18.74 -54.14 11.84
C PHE A 408 -18.73 -54.00 13.37
N ASN A 409 -19.53 -53.12 13.98
CA ASN A 409 -19.48 -52.87 15.44
C ASN A 409 -20.63 -53.53 16.22
N LYS A 410 -20.75 -54.86 16.13
CA LYS A 410 -21.64 -55.62 17.02
C LYS A 410 -21.04 -55.87 18.42
N ASP A 411 -19.72 -55.73 18.58
CA ASP A 411 -19.01 -56.19 19.79
C ASP A 411 -18.29 -55.09 20.61
N GLN A 412 -18.45 -53.80 20.30
CA GLN A 412 -17.90 -52.70 21.12
C GLN A 412 -18.96 -51.66 21.48
N ASN A 413 -19.22 -51.51 22.77
CA ASN A 413 -20.23 -50.61 23.38
C ASN A 413 -19.95 -49.10 23.25
N ASP A 414 -18.97 -48.67 22.44
CA ASP A 414 -18.51 -47.27 22.33
C ASP A 414 -18.63 -46.69 20.90
N TRP A 415 -19.61 -47.17 20.12
CA TRP A 415 -19.88 -46.59 18.80
C TRP A 415 -20.57 -45.23 18.93
N LYS A 416 -19.85 -44.17 18.56
CA LYS A 416 -20.37 -42.79 18.48
C LYS A 416 -20.91 -42.46 17.08
N VAL A 417 -22.13 -41.92 17.04
CA VAL A 417 -22.83 -41.46 15.83
C VAL A 417 -23.33 -40.03 16.01
N CYS A 418 -23.88 -39.44 14.93
CA CYS A 418 -24.46 -38.10 14.94
C CYS A 418 -23.45 -36.99 15.33
N LEU A 419 -23.92 -35.75 15.30
CA LEU A 419 -23.17 -34.57 15.75
C LEU A 419 -22.92 -34.59 17.26
N CYS A 420 -23.83 -35.20 18.03
CA CYS A 420 -23.73 -35.31 19.49
C CYS A 420 -22.69 -36.34 19.95
N GLN A 421 -22.18 -37.19 19.06
CA GLN A 421 -21.26 -38.29 19.38
C GLN A 421 -21.85 -39.31 20.37
N GLY A 422 -23.18 -39.36 20.47
CA GLY A 422 -23.90 -40.31 21.31
C GLY A 422 -23.96 -41.71 20.68
N PRO A 423 -24.43 -42.72 21.44
CA PRO A 423 -24.63 -44.07 20.93
C PRO A 423 -25.74 -44.09 19.84
N PRO A 424 -25.76 -45.11 18.96
CA PRO A 424 -26.81 -45.27 17.96
C PRO A 424 -28.15 -45.60 18.64
N VAL A 425 -29.04 -44.62 18.69
CA VAL A 425 -30.38 -44.73 19.32
C VAL A 425 -31.43 -44.34 18.29
N ALA A 426 -32.41 -45.22 18.09
CA ALA A 426 -33.55 -44.94 17.20
C ALA A 426 -34.39 -43.77 17.74
N PRO A 427 -35.04 -42.96 16.88
CA PRO A 427 -34.98 -42.96 15.42
C PRO A 427 -33.71 -42.29 14.85
N MET A 428 -33.09 -42.93 13.84
CA MET A 428 -31.92 -42.41 13.13
C MET A 428 -32.19 -42.19 11.64
N ILE A 429 -31.54 -41.17 11.07
CA ILE A 429 -31.56 -40.82 9.65
C ILE A 429 -30.13 -40.85 9.07
N GLN A 430 -30.00 -41.31 7.82
CA GLN A 430 -28.72 -41.35 7.11
C GLN A 430 -28.64 -40.22 6.08
N CYS A 431 -27.48 -39.58 5.97
CA CYS A 431 -27.20 -38.59 4.93
C CYS A 431 -26.91 -39.29 3.60
N GLU A 432 -27.56 -38.86 2.52
CA GLU A 432 -27.36 -39.49 1.20
C GLU A 432 -25.94 -39.28 0.65
N LEU A 433 -25.37 -38.10 0.86
CA LEU A 433 -24.05 -37.72 0.33
C LEU A 433 -22.89 -38.40 1.09
N CYS A 434 -22.83 -38.25 2.41
CA CYS A 434 -21.70 -38.79 3.19
C CYS A 434 -21.97 -40.14 3.82
N ARG A 435 -23.21 -40.64 3.79
CA ARG A 435 -23.64 -41.91 4.42
C ARG A 435 -23.46 -42.00 5.94
N ALA A 436 -23.18 -40.88 6.62
CA ALA A 436 -23.19 -40.82 8.08
C ALA A 436 -24.62 -40.81 8.64
N CYS A 437 -24.80 -41.31 9.85
CA CYS A 437 -26.10 -41.40 10.52
C CYS A 437 -26.23 -40.39 11.67
N PHE A 438 -27.44 -39.89 11.86
CA PHE A 438 -27.79 -38.83 12.80
C PHE A 438 -29.07 -39.19 13.55
N HIS A 439 -29.19 -38.79 14.81
CA HIS A 439 -30.45 -38.87 15.54
C HIS A 439 -31.43 -37.86 14.96
N LEU A 440 -32.69 -38.26 14.81
CA LEU A 440 -33.74 -37.38 14.29
C LEU A 440 -33.93 -36.14 15.18
N ASN A 441 -33.77 -36.29 16.49
CA ASN A 441 -33.91 -35.20 17.47
C ASN A 441 -32.70 -34.25 17.50
N CYS A 442 -31.58 -34.61 16.86
CA CYS A 442 -30.38 -33.77 16.79
C CYS A 442 -30.33 -32.91 15.52
N ILE A 443 -31.35 -32.94 14.68
CA ILE A 443 -31.41 -32.19 13.42
C ILE A 443 -32.61 -31.24 13.41
N THR A 444 -32.45 -30.06 12.80
CA THR A 444 -33.41 -28.95 12.93
C THR A 444 -34.57 -28.97 11.92
N SER A 445 -34.69 -29.99 11.06
CA SER A 445 -35.84 -30.16 10.18
C SER A 445 -35.87 -31.58 9.60
N PRO A 446 -36.83 -32.44 9.97
CA PRO A 446 -36.98 -33.75 9.34
C PRO A 446 -37.43 -33.59 7.87
N PRO A 447 -37.02 -34.49 6.96
CA PRO A 447 -37.49 -34.43 5.57
C PRO A 447 -38.99 -34.70 5.50
N HIS A 448 -39.74 -33.80 4.87
CA HIS A 448 -41.13 -34.04 4.48
C HIS A 448 -41.18 -34.52 3.02
N GLY A 449 -41.70 -35.72 2.78
CA GLY A 449 -41.88 -36.31 1.44
C GLY A 449 -40.74 -37.21 0.93
N PRO A 450 -40.77 -37.62 -0.35
CA PRO A 450 -39.85 -38.61 -0.94
C PRO A 450 -38.45 -38.06 -1.29
N LYS A 451 -38.01 -36.94 -0.68
CA LYS A 451 -36.72 -36.31 -0.96
C LYS A 451 -35.62 -36.91 -0.07
N VAL A 452 -34.46 -37.17 -0.67
CA VAL A 452 -33.26 -37.61 0.07
C VAL A 452 -32.78 -36.53 1.03
N TRP A 453 -32.27 -36.94 2.19
CA TRP A 453 -31.82 -36.00 3.22
C TRP A 453 -30.30 -35.81 3.17
N LEU A 454 -29.86 -34.56 3.33
CA LEU A 454 -28.46 -34.18 3.46
C LEU A 454 -28.20 -33.60 4.85
N CYS A 455 -27.11 -34.01 5.50
CA CYS A 455 -26.73 -33.43 6.77
C CYS A 455 -26.28 -31.97 6.61
N PRO A 456 -26.27 -31.16 7.69
CA PRO A 456 -25.88 -29.75 7.62
C PRO A 456 -24.48 -29.50 7.02
N GLN A 457 -23.56 -30.45 7.15
CA GLN A 457 -22.21 -30.35 6.55
C GLN A 457 -22.21 -30.69 5.04
N CYS A 458 -23.16 -31.50 4.59
CA CYS A 458 -23.34 -31.84 3.18
C CYS A 458 -24.19 -30.80 2.45
N HIS A 459 -25.01 -30.03 3.16
CA HIS A 459 -25.85 -28.96 2.61
C HIS A 459 -25.09 -27.61 2.59
N ARG A 460 -24.46 -27.28 1.46
CA ARG A 460 -23.53 -26.14 1.36
C ARG A 460 -24.15 -24.82 0.85
N SER A 461 -25.21 -24.91 0.07
CA SER A 461 -25.76 -23.76 -0.69
C SER A 461 -27.27 -23.89 -0.86
N LYS A 462 -27.90 -22.84 -1.41
CA LYS A 462 -29.32 -22.81 -1.78
C LYS A 462 -29.69 -23.74 -2.96
N LYS A 463 -28.69 -24.22 -3.73
CA LYS A 463 -28.87 -24.97 -4.99
C LYS A 463 -29.90 -24.34 -5.94
N PRO A 464 -29.63 -23.17 -6.54
CA PRO A 464 -30.51 -22.57 -7.54
C PRO A 464 -30.73 -23.48 -8.77
N PRO A 465 -31.84 -23.34 -9.51
CA PRO A 465 -32.03 -24.04 -10.77
C PRO A 465 -31.07 -23.53 -11.85
N LEU A 466 -30.76 -24.37 -12.84
CA LEU A 466 -29.77 -24.07 -13.88
C LEU A 466 -30.11 -22.79 -14.65
N GLU A 467 -31.38 -22.59 -14.97
CA GLU A 467 -31.89 -21.43 -15.72
C GLU A 467 -31.62 -20.12 -14.98
N LYS A 468 -31.58 -20.16 -13.64
CA LYS A 468 -31.34 -18.97 -12.81
C LYS A 468 -29.86 -18.54 -12.82
N ILE A 469 -28.93 -19.45 -13.09
CA ILE A 469 -27.50 -19.15 -13.06
C ILE A 469 -26.91 -18.81 -14.43
N LEU A 470 -27.57 -19.17 -15.54
CA LEU A 470 -27.14 -18.82 -16.89
C LEU A 470 -27.01 -17.29 -17.12
N PRO A 471 -27.91 -16.42 -16.61
CA PRO A 471 -27.74 -14.97 -16.70
C PRO A 471 -26.46 -14.45 -16.04
N LEU A 472 -26.01 -15.08 -14.94
CA LEU A 472 -24.74 -14.71 -14.28
C LEU A 472 -23.54 -14.99 -15.18
N LEU A 473 -23.57 -16.10 -15.93
CA LEU A 473 -22.51 -16.41 -16.89
C LEU A 473 -22.51 -15.42 -18.06
N ALA A 474 -23.69 -15.12 -18.61
CA ALA A 474 -23.83 -14.17 -19.71
C ALA A 474 -23.39 -12.75 -19.32
N SER A 475 -23.77 -12.28 -18.12
CA SER A 475 -23.31 -10.98 -17.61
C SER A 475 -21.79 -10.95 -17.43
N LEU A 476 -21.19 -12.00 -16.89
CA LEU A 476 -19.74 -12.07 -16.72
C LEU A 476 -18.98 -12.05 -18.07
N GLN A 477 -19.52 -12.69 -19.11
CA GLN A 477 -18.95 -12.64 -20.46
C GLN A 477 -18.98 -11.22 -21.04
N ARG A 478 -20.02 -10.44 -20.74
CA ARG A 478 -20.15 -9.03 -21.15
C ARG A 478 -19.18 -8.12 -20.41
N LEU A 479 -18.95 -8.35 -19.12
CA LEU A 479 -18.01 -7.57 -18.30
C LEU A 479 -16.54 -7.73 -18.76
N ARG A 480 -16.23 -8.81 -19.51
CA ARG A 480 -14.87 -9.06 -20.04
C ARG A 480 -13.80 -8.93 -18.96
N VAL A 481 -14.08 -9.46 -17.77
CA VAL A 481 -13.13 -9.60 -16.67
C VAL A 481 -12.97 -11.06 -16.29
N ARG A 482 -11.80 -11.40 -15.74
CA ARG A 482 -11.54 -12.70 -15.16
C ARG A 482 -11.62 -12.64 -13.63
N LEU A 483 -12.37 -13.59 -13.08
CA LEU A 483 -12.56 -13.79 -11.65
C LEU A 483 -12.41 -15.29 -11.34
N PRO A 484 -11.84 -15.69 -10.19
CA PRO A 484 -11.77 -17.09 -9.79
C PRO A 484 -13.18 -17.68 -9.61
N GLU A 485 -14.13 -16.91 -9.05
CA GLU A 485 -15.55 -17.32 -8.95
C GLU A 485 -16.18 -17.48 -10.32
N GLY A 486 -15.77 -16.67 -11.30
CA GLY A 486 -16.23 -16.75 -12.67
C GLY A 486 -15.80 -18.03 -13.38
N ASP A 487 -14.54 -18.43 -13.20
CA ASP A 487 -14.02 -19.71 -13.71
C ASP A 487 -14.67 -20.89 -12.99
N ALA A 488 -14.87 -20.80 -11.67
CA ALA A 488 -15.59 -21.82 -10.90
C ALA A 488 -17.05 -21.97 -11.37
N LEU A 489 -17.75 -20.87 -11.66
CA LEU A 489 -19.11 -20.88 -12.19
C LEU A 489 -19.19 -21.55 -13.57
N ARG A 490 -18.25 -21.22 -14.47
CA ARG A 490 -18.15 -21.86 -15.80
C ARG A 490 -17.96 -23.37 -15.67
N TYR A 491 -17.04 -23.79 -14.81
CA TYR A 491 -16.79 -25.20 -14.54
C TYR A 491 -18.01 -25.91 -13.93
N LEU A 492 -18.69 -25.28 -12.97
CA LEU A 492 -19.92 -25.81 -12.38
C LEU A 492 -20.99 -26.05 -13.44
N ILE A 493 -21.19 -25.10 -14.38
CA ILE A 493 -22.16 -25.24 -15.46
C ILE A 493 -21.77 -26.39 -16.40
N GLU A 494 -20.50 -26.49 -16.83
CA GLU A 494 -20.03 -27.57 -17.70
C GLU A 494 -20.20 -28.95 -17.02
N ARG A 495 -19.84 -29.05 -15.74
CA ARG A 495 -20.05 -30.26 -14.93
C ARG A 495 -21.53 -30.62 -14.82
N THR A 496 -22.39 -29.63 -14.61
CA THR A 496 -23.85 -29.80 -14.48
C THR A 496 -24.44 -30.35 -15.77
N VAL A 497 -24.10 -29.77 -16.92
CA VAL A 497 -24.59 -30.21 -18.24
C VAL A 497 -24.09 -31.62 -18.57
N ASN A 498 -22.81 -31.92 -18.32
CA ASN A 498 -22.27 -33.26 -18.51
C ASN A 498 -22.98 -34.31 -17.63
N TRP A 499 -23.27 -33.95 -16.38
CA TRP A 499 -24.04 -34.80 -15.48
C TRP A 499 -25.48 -35.02 -16.00
N GLN A 500 -26.16 -33.99 -16.51
CA GLN A 500 -27.51 -34.14 -17.09
C GLN A 500 -27.52 -35.14 -18.24
N HIS A 501 -26.56 -35.06 -19.17
CA HIS A 501 -26.45 -36.02 -20.27
C HIS A 501 -26.29 -37.46 -19.77
N ARG A 502 -25.45 -37.68 -18.75
CA ARG A 502 -25.26 -39.00 -18.14
C ARG A 502 -26.52 -39.49 -17.43
N ALA A 503 -27.21 -38.61 -16.70
CA ALA A 503 -28.47 -38.91 -16.01
C ALA A 503 -29.57 -39.33 -17.00
N GLN A 504 -29.77 -38.56 -18.07
CA GLN A 504 -30.75 -38.85 -19.12
C GLN A 504 -30.42 -40.16 -19.87
N TYR A 505 -29.15 -40.42 -20.13
CA TYR A 505 -28.71 -41.71 -20.68
C TYR A 505 -29.06 -42.88 -19.74
N MET A 506 -28.84 -42.73 -18.43
CA MET A 506 -29.18 -43.76 -17.45
C MET A 506 -30.70 -44.00 -17.32
N LEU A 507 -31.50 -42.94 -17.39
CA LEU A 507 -32.97 -43.02 -17.38
C LEU A 507 -33.52 -43.71 -18.64
N SER A 508 -32.94 -43.45 -19.82
CA SER A 508 -33.42 -43.98 -21.10
C SER A 508 -32.90 -45.38 -21.45
N SER A 509 -31.68 -45.74 -21.02
CA SER A 509 -31.02 -47.00 -21.39
C SER A 509 -31.60 -48.27 -20.75
N GLY A 510 -32.53 -48.15 -19.79
CA GLY A 510 -33.10 -49.28 -19.07
C GLY A 510 -32.16 -49.93 -18.03
N ASN A 511 -30.95 -49.38 -17.86
CA ASN A 511 -29.93 -49.86 -16.91
C ASN A 511 -30.35 -49.75 -15.43
N LEU A 512 -31.45 -49.06 -15.13
CA LEU A 512 -32.00 -48.94 -13.79
C LEU A 512 -32.82 -50.16 -13.36
N LYS A 513 -33.35 -50.97 -14.29
CA LYS A 513 -34.22 -52.14 -13.97
C LYS A 513 -33.55 -53.18 -13.04
N PRO A 514 -32.30 -53.62 -13.29
CA PRO A 514 -31.64 -54.61 -12.43
C PRO A 514 -31.36 -54.07 -11.02
N VAL A 515 -31.09 -52.76 -10.90
CA VAL A 515 -30.90 -52.10 -9.61
C VAL A 515 -32.23 -52.00 -8.87
N GLN A 516 -33.30 -51.64 -9.57
CA GLN A 516 -34.66 -51.59 -9.02
C GLN A 516 -35.08 -52.95 -8.45
N GLU A 517 -34.80 -54.04 -9.17
CA GLU A 517 -35.03 -55.42 -8.72
C GLU A 517 -34.14 -55.80 -7.53
N LYS A 518 -32.85 -55.46 -7.52
CA LYS A 518 -31.97 -55.70 -6.36
C LYS A 518 -32.39 -54.92 -5.12
N VAL A 519 -32.80 -53.67 -5.28
CA VAL A 519 -33.34 -52.83 -4.21
C VAL A 519 -34.63 -53.46 -3.67
N ARG A 520 -35.52 -53.95 -4.55
CA ARG A 520 -36.73 -54.69 -4.16
C ARG A 520 -36.44 -56.01 -3.46
N SER A 521 -35.47 -56.78 -3.91
CA SER A 521 -35.14 -58.11 -3.36
C SER A 521 -34.28 -58.04 -2.10
N SER A 522 -33.69 -56.87 -1.80
CA SER A 522 -32.88 -56.68 -0.60
C SER A 522 -33.75 -56.81 0.66
N HIS A 523 -33.49 -57.83 1.49
CA HIS A 523 -34.15 -58.02 2.79
C HIS A 523 -34.05 -56.79 3.71
N LEU A 524 -33.01 -55.97 3.52
CA LEU A 524 -32.86 -54.68 4.21
C LEU A 524 -33.92 -53.67 3.76
N TYR A 525 -34.26 -53.61 2.47
CA TYR A 525 -35.31 -52.71 1.97
C TYR A 525 -36.73 -53.19 2.31
N ASN A 526 -36.97 -54.51 2.27
CA ASN A 526 -38.27 -55.10 2.61
C ASN A 526 -38.60 -55.06 4.11
N LYS A 527 -37.61 -55.25 4.99
CA LYS A 527 -37.78 -55.03 6.44
C LYS A 527 -38.09 -53.57 6.78
N TRP A 528 -37.76 -52.63 5.88
CA TRP A 528 -37.88 -51.18 6.09
C TRP A 528 -39.15 -50.57 5.47
N GLN A 529 -39.82 -51.27 4.53
CA GLN A 529 -41.15 -50.87 4.03
C GLN A 529 -42.31 -51.40 4.89
N ALA A 530 -42.15 -52.57 5.51
CA ALA A 530 -43.25 -53.27 6.18
C ALA A 530 -43.88 -52.49 7.37
N THR A 531 -43.19 -51.49 7.93
CA THR A 531 -43.69 -50.65 9.03
C THR A 531 -44.26 -49.29 8.60
N ALA A 532 -44.31 -48.98 7.30
CA ALA A 532 -44.92 -47.75 6.78
C ALA A 532 -46.37 -47.94 6.27
N GLY A 533 -46.82 -49.19 6.11
CA GLY A 533 -48.12 -49.54 5.50
C GLY A 533 -49.29 -49.77 6.46
N GLN A 534 -49.12 -49.56 7.78
CA GLN A 534 -50.21 -49.63 8.75
C GLN A 534 -50.34 -48.30 9.49
N MET A 535 -50.99 -47.34 8.86
CA MET A 535 -51.72 -46.28 9.54
C MET A 535 -53.08 -46.21 8.87
N GLU A 536 -53.99 -47.08 9.30
CA GLU A 536 -55.42 -46.85 9.11
C GLU A 536 -55.88 -45.87 10.19
N GLU A 537 -56.53 -44.82 9.69
CA GLU A 537 -57.19 -43.74 10.41
C GLU A 537 -58.31 -44.32 11.28
N THR A 538 -58.11 -44.40 12.59
CA THR A 538 -59.20 -44.62 13.55
C THR A 538 -59.04 -43.70 14.76
N ASP A 539 -59.49 -42.45 14.59
CA ASP A 539 -59.85 -41.61 15.73
C ASP A 539 -61.23 -42.03 16.24
N LYS A 540 -61.28 -42.66 17.42
CA LYS A 540 -62.31 -42.43 18.45
C LYS A 540 -62.13 -43.27 19.73
N VAL A 541 -62.07 -42.53 20.85
CA VAL A 541 -62.58 -42.82 22.20
C VAL A 541 -61.61 -43.37 23.28
N SER A 542 -61.47 -42.47 24.26
CA SER A 542 -61.04 -42.51 25.66
C SER A 542 -61.41 -43.74 26.53
N GLN A 543 -60.51 -44.00 27.50
CA GLN A 543 -60.72 -44.42 28.91
C GLN A 543 -61.47 -45.73 29.22
N ASN A 544 -60.84 -46.71 29.90
CA ASN A 544 -60.62 -46.77 31.37
C ASN A 544 -60.07 -48.13 31.87
N VAL A 545 -59.22 -48.01 32.90
CA VAL A 545 -58.93 -48.87 34.08
C VAL A 545 -59.48 -50.31 34.16
N GLY A 546 -58.61 -51.27 34.51
CA GLY A 546 -59.02 -52.55 35.14
C GLY A 546 -57.87 -53.56 35.29
N ALA A 547 -57.49 -53.86 36.54
CA ALA A 547 -56.41 -54.77 36.94
C ALA A 547 -56.80 -56.27 36.89
N THR A 548 -55.84 -57.11 37.29
CA THR A 548 -55.86 -58.59 37.49
C THR A 548 -55.69 -59.42 36.20
N SER A 549 -55.08 -60.61 36.15
CA SER A 549 -54.26 -61.43 37.04
C SER A 549 -53.77 -62.64 36.21
N PHE A 550 -52.51 -63.07 36.40
CA PHE A 550 -51.92 -64.41 36.19
C PHE A 550 -52.44 -65.32 35.05
N SER A 551 -51.53 -65.73 34.15
CA SER A 551 -51.00 -67.11 34.07
C SER A 551 -49.98 -67.26 32.92
N LEU A 552 -48.77 -67.68 33.26
CA LEU A 552 -47.82 -68.31 32.33
C LEU A 552 -48.30 -69.72 31.99
N PRO A 553 -48.05 -70.19 30.76
CA PRO A 553 -47.46 -71.52 30.64
C PRO A 553 -46.06 -71.52 30.01
N HIS A 554 -45.35 -72.55 30.44
CA HIS A 554 -43.95 -72.92 30.27
C HIS A 554 -43.52 -73.20 28.82
N GLU A 555 -42.23 -72.93 28.56
CA GLU A 555 -41.30 -73.59 27.63
C GLU A 555 -41.60 -73.64 26.13
N TRP A 556 -40.83 -72.87 25.34
CA TRP A 556 -39.78 -73.45 24.50
C TRP A 556 -38.65 -72.44 24.26
N ASP A 557 -37.43 -72.89 24.54
CA ASP A 557 -36.18 -72.31 24.11
C ASP A 557 -36.18 -72.08 22.59
N ASN A 558 -35.99 -70.81 22.18
CA ASN A 558 -34.95 -70.49 21.22
C ASN A 558 -34.63 -69.00 21.30
N ARG A 559 -33.40 -68.75 21.75
CA ARG A 559 -32.75 -67.46 21.92
C ARG A 559 -32.45 -66.83 20.54
N THR A 560 -33.48 -66.55 19.74
CA THR A 560 -33.35 -65.67 18.57
C THR A 560 -33.58 -64.25 19.06
N ILE A 561 -32.48 -63.59 19.45
CA ILE A 561 -32.46 -62.16 19.74
C ILE A 561 -32.90 -61.44 18.45
N TYR A 562 -34.19 -61.11 18.38
CA TYR A 562 -34.75 -60.21 17.38
C TYR A 562 -34.15 -58.82 17.63
N VAL A 563 -32.99 -58.55 17.06
CA VAL A 563 -32.45 -57.19 16.97
C VAL A 563 -33.37 -56.42 16.02
N GLN A 564 -34.30 -55.67 16.61
CA GLN A 564 -35.02 -54.60 15.92
C GLN A 564 -34.00 -53.62 15.34
N SER A 565 -34.19 -53.27 14.07
CA SER A 565 -33.36 -52.30 13.35
C SER A 565 -33.57 -50.92 13.99
N PRO A 566 -32.53 -50.19 14.45
CA PRO A 566 -32.67 -48.89 15.12
C PRO A 566 -33.05 -47.73 14.18
N PHE A 567 -33.53 -48.04 12.97
CA PHE A 567 -33.90 -47.07 11.94
C PHE A 567 -35.43 -47.03 11.84
N SER A 568 -36.01 -45.86 12.08
CA SER A 568 -37.47 -45.65 12.06
C SER A 568 -38.02 -45.54 10.64
N SER A 569 -39.32 -45.82 10.53
CA SER A 569 -40.17 -45.71 9.32
C SER A 569 -40.19 -44.28 8.77
N GLY A 570 -39.32 -43.99 7.80
CA GLY A 570 -39.20 -42.71 7.11
C GLY A 570 -37.93 -42.70 6.24
N ARG A 571 -38.05 -43.22 5.02
CA ARG A 571 -36.99 -43.54 4.03
C ARG A 571 -36.03 -42.37 3.69
N ASN A 572 -34.91 -42.69 3.01
CA ASN A 572 -34.62 -42.27 1.61
C ASN A 572 -33.17 -42.52 1.11
N CYS A 573 -32.38 -43.46 1.66
CA CYS A 573 -31.05 -43.79 1.11
C CYS A 573 -31.00 -45.18 0.44
N ILE A 574 -30.42 -45.27 -0.76
CA ILE A 574 -30.27 -46.54 -1.49
C ILE A 574 -28.95 -47.22 -1.03
N PRO A 575 -28.97 -48.45 -0.49
CA PRO A 575 -27.75 -49.13 -0.03
C PRO A 575 -26.70 -49.24 -1.14
N LEU A 576 -25.42 -48.96 -0.84
CA LEU A 576 -24.34 -48.99 -1.85
C LEU A 576 -24.22 -50.37 -2.51
N THR A 577 -24.44 -51.45 -1.76
CA THR A 577 -24.37 -52.83 -2.24
C THR A 577 -25.39 -53.15 -3.35
N CYS A 578 -26.45 -52.35 -3.48
CA CYS A 578 -27.48 -52.53 -4.50
C CYS A 578 -27.18 -51.73 -5.79
N LEU A 579 -26.24 -50.78 -5.75
CA LEU A 579 -25.92 -49.88 -6.84
C LEU A 579 -24.78 -50.43 -7.71
N THR A 580 -24.79 -50.10 -9.00
CA THR A 580 -23.59 -50.23 -9.85
C THR A 580 -22.64 -49.07 -9.56
N SER A 581 -21.34 -49.25 -9.79
CA SER A 581 -20.33 -48.19 -9.57
C SER A 581 -20.68 -46.90 -10.32
N GLU A 582 -21.14 -47.02 -11.57
CA GLU A 582 -21.52 -45.88 -12.40
C GLU A 582 -22.75 -45.13 -11.86
N LEU A 583 -23.77 -45.85 -11.38
CA LEU A 583 -24.96 -45.24 -10.81
C LEU A 583 -24.65 -44.61 -9.44
N ASP A 584 -23.81 -45.25 -8.63
CA ASP A 584 -23.41 -44.69 -7.35
C ASP A 584 -22.64 -43.37 -7.51
N GLU A 585 -21.67 -43.33 -8.44
CA GLU A 585 -20.96 -42.10 -8.79
C GLU A 585 -21.93 -41.02 -9.28
N LEU A 586 -22.91 -41.39 -10.11
CA LEU A 586 -23.89 -40.44 -10.66
C LEU A 586 -24.79 -39.84 -9.56
N LEU A 587 -25.30 -40.66 -8.64
CA LEU A 587 -26.12 -40.21 -7.50
C LEU A 587 -25.28 -39.37 -6.52
N MET A 588 -24.03 -39.76 -6.29
CA MET A 588 -23.10 -38.98 -5.47
C MET A 588 -22.86 -37.59 -6.06
N GLU A 589 -22.52 -37.53 -7.34
CA GLU A 589 -22.27 -36.29 -8.06
C GLU A 589 -23.52 -35.38 -8.05
N ALA A 590 -24.72 -35.95 -8.23
CA ALA A 590 -25.99 -35.24 -8.14
C ALA A 590 -26.14 -34.45 -6.83
N GLN A 591 -25.71 -35.05 -5.71
CA GLN A 591 -25.80 -34.42 -4.40
C GLN A 591 -24.69 -33.38 -4.15
N ILE A 592 -23.57 -33.46 -4.87
CA ILE A 592 -22.48 -32.49 -4.80
C ILE A 592 -22.77 -31.25 -5.65
N LEU A 593 -23.48 -31.38 -6.77
CA LEU A 593 -23.83 -30.26 -7.62
C LEU A 593 -24.53 -29.15 -6.81
N GLN A 594 -24.08 -27.92 -7.05
CA GLN A 594 -24.60 -26.71 -6.40
C GLN A 594 -25.79 -26.11 -7.17
N VAL A 595 -26.43 -26.91 -8.01
CA VAL A 595 -27.56 -26.55 -8.87
C VAL A 595 -28.66 -27.58 -8.66
N SER A 596 -29.92 -27.15 -8.64
CA SER A 596 -31.06 -28.06 -8.59
C SER A 596 -31.46 -28.49 -10.00
N LEU A 597 -31.59 -29.79 -10.22
CA LEU A 597 -31.97 -30.38 -11.51
C LEU A 597 -33.14 -31.35 -11.33
N PRO A 598 -34.15 -31.34 -12.24
CA PRO A 598 -35.29 -32.26 -12.17
C PRO A 598 -34.86 -33.73 -12.32
N GLU A 599 -33.83 -34.01 -13.13
CA GLU A 599 -33.35 -35.37 -13.39
C GLU A 599 -32.84 -36.06 -12.11
N VAL A 600 -32.43 -35.30 -11.09
CA VAL A 600 -32.07 -35.87 -9.79
C VAL A 600 -33.28 -36.55 -9.16
N GLN A 601 -34.42 -35.85 -9.13
CA GLN A 601 -35.64 -36.41 -8.56
C GLN A 601 -36.16 -37.56 -9.41
N GLU A 602 -36.09 -37.46 -10.74
CA GLU A 602 -36.48 -38.54 -11.66
C GLU A 602 -35.65 -39.81 -11.44
N LEU A 603 -34.33 -39.70 -11.26
CA LEU A 603 -33.46 -40.84 -10.95
C LEU A 603 -33.86 -41.52 -9.63
N TYR A 604 -34.05 -40.75 -8.55
CA TYR A 604 -34.47 -41.34 -7.27
C TYR A 604 -35.86 -41.95 -7.35
N GLN A 605 -36.81 -41.32 -8.04
CA GLN A 605 -38.14 -41.89 -8.24
C GLN A 605 -38.05 -43.19 -9.05
N ALA A 606 -37.36 -43.20 -10.18
CA ALA A 606 -37.18 -44.41 -10.99
C ALA A 606 -36.62 -45.60 -10.19
N ILE A 607 -35.74 -45.35 -9.23
CA ILE A 607 -35.18 -46.40 -8.36
C ILE A 607 -36.14 -46.78 -7.22
N LEU A 608 -36.92 -45.83 -6.67
CA LEU A 608 -37.70 -46.01 -5.43
C LEU A 608 -39.21 -46.29 -5.63
N THR A 609 -39.81 -45.97 -6.78
CA THR A 609 -41.24 -46.22 -7.05
C THR A 609 -41.54 -47.69 -7.39
N GLN A 610 -42.67 -48.18 -6.88
CA GLN A 610 -43.30 -49.43 -7.34
C GLN A 610 -44.03 -49.14 -8.66
N PRO A 611 -43.98 -50.01 -9.69
CA PRO A 611 -44.86 -49.88 -10.84
C PRO A 611 -46.24 -50.30 -10.37
N ASN A 612 -47.20 -49.37 -10.36
CA ASN A 612 -48.60 -49.77 -10.28
C ASN A 612 -48.91 -50.58 -11.55
N HIS A 613 -49.05 -51.89 -11.42
CA HIS A 613 -49.60 -52.71 -12.48
C HIS A 613 -51.09 -52.38 -12.62
N SER A 614 -51.41 -51.47 -13.52
CA SER A 614 -52.74 -51.40 -14.13
C SER A 614 -52.66 -50.81 -15.54
N VAL A 615 -52.56 -51.71 -16.52
CA VAL A 615 -53.23 -51.71 -17.84
C VAL A 615 -52.90 -50.58 -18.84
N ALA A 616 -52.16 -50.93 -19.91
CA ALA A 616 -52.65 -50.98 -21.30
C ALA A 616 -51.48 -50.82 -22.31
N GLU A 617 -51.15 -51.92 -22.98
CA GLU A 617 -50.40 -51.92 -24.24
C GLU A 617 -51.22 -51.20 -25.33
N SER A 618 -50.59 -50.34 -26.13
CA SER A 618 -51.06 -49.97 -27.48
C SER A 618 -49.90 -49.44 -28.33
N ILE A 619 -49.24 -50.41 -28.96
CA ILE A 619 -48.74 -50.49 -30.36
C ILE A 619 -48.74 -49.15 -31.16
N LEU A 620 -47.56 -48.79 -31.67
CA LEU A 620 -47.32 -47.80 -32.73
C LEU A 620 -48.01 -48.18 -34.06
N PRO A 621 -48.15 -47.24 -35.00
CA PRO A 621 -47.51 -47.53 -36.28
C PRO A 621 -46.71 -46.36 -36.87
N VAL A 622 -45.61 -46.77 -37.50
CA VAL A 622 -44.77 -46.02 -38.43
C VAL A 622 -45.52 -45.81 -39.75
N SER A 623 -45.45 -44.61 -40.31
CA SER A 623 -45.64 -44.36 -41.76
C SER A 623 -44.79 -43.16 -42.21
N ALA A 624 -44.26 -43.28 -43.42
CA ALA A 624 -43.21 -42.45 -43.99
C ALA A 624 -43.72 -41.46 -45.06
N VAL A 625 -42.90 -40.43 -45.29
CA VAL A 625 -42.73 -39.55 -46.47
C VAL A 625 -43.83 -38.51 -46.81
N GLY A 626 -43.39 -37.25 -46.97
CA GLY A 626 -44.08 -36.20 -47.72
C GLY A 626 -43.48 -34.81 -47.51
N PHE A 627 -42.52 -34.42 -48.35
CA PHE A 627 -42.22 -33.01 -48.62
C PHE A 627 -43.42 -32.39 -49.34
N GLU A 628 -43.84 -31.17 -48.96
CA GLU A 628 -44.29 -30.09 -49.87
C GLU A 628 -44.42 -28.78 -49.08
N ASN A 629 -44.07 -27.69 -49.77
CA ASN A 629 -43.96 -26.32 -49.27
C ASN A 629 -45.32 -25.66 -49.03
N GLY A 630 -45.40 -24.79 -48.02
CA GLY A 630 -46.55 -23.92 -47.80
C GLY A 630 -46.26 -22.84 -46.76
N SER A 631 -45.79 -21.69 -47.22
CA SER A 631 -45.51 -20.49 -46.43
C SER A 631 -46.78 -19.81 -45.90
N THR A 632 -46.84 -19.53 -44.60
CA THR A 632 -47.56 -18.35 -44.07
C THR A 632 -46.93 -17.87 -42.76
N LYS A 633 -46.56 -16.59 -42.73
CA LYS A 633 -45.92 -15.86 -41.62
C LYS A 633 -46.88 -15.73 -40.42
N GLN A 634 -46.36 -15.83 -39.20
CA GLN A 634 -46.66 -14.88 -38.11
C GLN A 634 -45.64 -14.96 -36.95
N GLN A 635 -44.93 -13.84 -36.78
CA GLN A 635 -44.30 -13.24 -35.58
C GLN A 635 -43.46 -14.11 -34.64
N GLY A 636 -42.14 -14.06 -34.86
CA GLY A 636 -41.09 -14.56 -33.98
C GLY A 636 -40.71 -13.59 -32.86
N THR A 637 -40.70 -14.13 -31.64
CA THR A 637 -39.55 -14.18 -30.72
C THR A 637 -38.28 -13.39 -31.07
N GLU A 638 -37.97 -12.36 -30.29
CA GLU A 638 -36.63 -11.74 -30.23
C GLU A 638 -35.81 -12.09 -28.96
N ARG A 639 -36.30 -12.98 -28.07
CA ARG A 639 -35.60 -13.32 -26.81
C ARG A 639 -34.72 -14.58 -26.81
N ASN A 640 -34.69 -15.36 -27.89
CA ASN A 640 -34.08 -16.71 -27.90
C ASN A 640 -32.81 -16.88 -28.76
N LEU A 641 -32.31 -15.85 -29.44
CA LEU A 641 -31.10 -16.00 -30.27
C LEU A 641 -29.80 -15.99 -29.43
N ALA A 642 -29.72 -15.17 -28.38
CA ALA A 642 -28.52 -15.07 -27.53
C ALA A 642 -28.30 -16.30 -26.62
N GLN A 643 -29.36 -17.04 -26.31
CA GLN A 643 -29.31 -18.22 -25.44
C GLN A 643 -28.78 -19.48 -26.17
N CYS A 644 -28.92 -19.53 -27.49
CA CYS A 644 -28.54 -20.68 -28.31
C CYS A 644 -27.06 -20.68 -28.71
N GLU A 645 -26.42 -19.51 -28.81
CA GLU A 645 -24.99 -19.39 -29.17
C GLU A 645 -24.05 -19.80 -28.02
N VAL A 646 -24.41 -19.49 -26.76
CA VAL A 646 -23.62 -19.84 -25.57
C VAL A 646 -23.62 -21.36 -25.32
N LEU A 647 -24.76 -22.03 -25.50
CA LEU A 647 -24.90 -23.49 -25.39
C LEU A 647 -24.16 -24.23 -26.52
N ASN A 648 -24.18 -23.71 -27.74
CA ASN A 648 -23.52 -24.32 -28.89
C ASN A 648 -21.98 -24.22 -28.89
N TYR A 649 -21.41 -23.23 -28.18
CA TYR A 649 -19.96 -23.13 -28.00
C TYR A 649 -19.43 -24.15 -26.97
N ILE A 650 -20.22 -24.43 -25.92
CA ILE A 650 -19.85 -25.36 -24.84
C ILE A 650 -19.96 -26.83 -25.28
N THR A 651 -20.98 -27.17 -26.07
CA THR A 651 -21.21 -28.55 -26.54
C THR A 651 -20.15 -29.06 -27.52
N LYS A 652 -19.58 -28.20 -28.38
CA LYS A 652 -18.57 -28.61 -29.38
C LYS A 652 -17.20 -29.01 -28.79
N LYS A 653 -16.88 -28.62 -27.55
CA LYS A 653 -15.62 -29.03 -26.87
C LYS A 653 -15.74 -30.31 -26.05
N ALA A 654 -16.94 -30.63 -25.55
CA ALA A 654 -17.22 -31.85 -24.79
C ALA A 654 -17.06 -33.14 -25.62
N ASP A 655 -17.34 -33.10 -26.93
CA ASP A 655 -17.22 -34.26 -27.81
C ASP A 655 -15.77 -34.72 -28.06
N HIS A 656 -14.78 -33.82 -27.93
CA HIS A 656 -13.37 -34.15 -28.16
C HIS A 656 -12.70 -34.80 -26.93
N THR A 657 -13.12 -34.43 -25.71
CA THR A 657 -12.60 -34.98 -24.45
C THR A 657 -13.13 -36.39 -24.17
N VAL A 658 -14.40 -36.67 -24.51
CA VAL A 658 -15.02 -38.01 -24.39
C VAL A 658 -14.30 -39.05 -25.27
N ARG A 659 -13.81 -38.65 -26.46
CA ARG A 659 -13.03 -39.55 -27.34
C ARG A 659 -11.63 -39.87 -26.82
N LYS A 660 -11.04 -39.00 -25.99
CA LYS A 660 -9.68 -39.19 -25.44
C LYS A 660 -9.68 -40.09 -24.20
N LEU A 661 -10.74 -40.04 -23.39
CA LEU A 661 -10.89 -40.85 -22.17
C LEU A 661 -11.11 -42.35 -22.49
N LYS A 662 -11.74 -42.69 -23.63
CA LYS A 662 -11.93 -44.08 -24.08
C LYS A 662 -10.65 -44.81 -24.49
N ARG A 663 -9.54 -44.12 -24.80
CA ARG A 663 -8.27 -44.76 -25.21
C ARG A 663 -7.36 -45.15 -24.05
N HIS A 664 -7.48 -44.49 -22.90
CA HIS A 664 -6.57 -44.74 -21.76
C HIS A 664 -6.94 -45.97 -20.92
N TYR A 665 -8.14 -46.53 -21.05
CA TYR A 665 -8.62 -47.65 -20.23
C TYR A 665 -8.37 -49.05 -20.83
N ARG A 666 -7.81 -49.16 -22.06
CA ARG A 666 -7.53 -50.46 -22.71
C ARG A 666 -6.05 -50.88 -22.73
N GLY A 667 -5.14 -50.08 -22.18
CA GLY A 667 -3.69 -50.28 -22.36
C GLY A 667 -2.90 -50.84 -21.17
N SER A 668 -3.54 -51.17 -20.04
CA SER A 668 -2.81 -51.45 -18.78
C SER A 668 -2.89 -52.90 -18.27
N GLU A 669 -3.02 -53.87 -19.18
CA GLU A 669 -2.73 -55.27 -18.87
C GLU A 669 -1.84 -55.84 -19.98
N VAL A 670 -0.53 -55.96 -19.70
CA VAL A 670 0.39 -57.02 -20.16
C VAL A 670 1.85 -56.62 -19.85
N ARG A 671 2.52 -57.49 -19.07
CA ARG A 671 3.97 -57.73 -18.94
C ARG A 671 4.85 -56.88 -18.01
N MET A 672 5.15 -57.48 -16.85
CA MET A 672 6.46 -57.43 -16.19
C MET A 672 7.58 -58.05 -17.05
N LYS A 673 8.82 -57.51 -16.98
CA LYS A 673 10.04 -58.19 -16.45
C LYS A 673 11.38 -57.45 -16.72
N ARG A 674 12.17 -57.34 -15.63
CA ARG A 674 13.64 -57.49 -15.43
C ARG A 674 14.69 -56.49 -15.98
N ALA A 675 15.41 -55.89 -15.01
CA ALA A 675 16.88 -55.86 -14.75
C ALA A 675 17.85 -55.27 -15.82
N SER A 676 18.99 -54.60 -15.55
CA SER A 676 19.81 -54.30 -14.36
C SER A 676 20.95 -53.30 -14.70
N SER A 677 21.65 -52.80 -13.66
CA SER A 677 23.08 -52.39 -13.60
C SER A 677 23.50 -50.95 -14.02
N SER A 678 23.80 -50.06 -13.05
CA SER A 678 25.13 -49.60 -12.54
C SER A 678 25.74 -48.44 -13.37
N ARG A 679 26.30 -47.32 -12.87
CA ARG A 679 27.30 -47.10 -11.80
C ARG A 679 27.31 -45.62 -11.37
N LYS A 680 27.68 -45.39 -10.11
CA LYS A 680 27.90 -44.10 -9.42
C LYS A 680 29.22 -43.41 -9.83
N LYS A 681 29.30 -42.08 -9.66
CA LYS A 681 30.45 -41.41 -9.00
C LYS A 681 29.98 -40.15 -8.24
N ARG A 682 30.44 -40.09 -6.98
CA ARG A 682 30.30 -39.06 -5.94
C ARG A 682 31.33 -37.93 -6.11
N VAL A 683 31.06 -36.77 -5.51
CA VAL A 683 31.85 -36.04 -4.46
C VAL A 683 30.85 -35.07 -3.77
N THR A 684 30.37 -35.19 -2.51
CA THR A 684 30.91 -35.07 -1.12
C THR A 684 31.46 -33.66 -0.79
N VAL A 685 30.68 -32.73 -0.22
CA VAL A 685 30.39 -32.46 1.23
C VAL A 685 31.61 -32.03 2.05
N VAL A 686 31.48 -30.92 2.82
CA VAL A 686 31.69 -30.74 4.29
C VAL A 686 31.12 -29.34 4.62
N GLN A 687 30.00 -29.19 5.34
CA GLN A 687 29.82 -29.18 6.82
C GLN A 687 30.49 -27.95 7.47
N SER A 688 29.95 -27.33 8.52
CA SER A 688 29.52 -27.94 9.79
C SER A 688 28.69 -26.89 10.60
N THR A 689 27.54 -27.27 11.20
CA THR A 689 27.32 -27.55 12.65
C THR A 689 27.08 -26.28 13.49
N ASP A 690 26.15 -26.16 14.43
CA ASP A 690 25.43 -27.12 15.29
C ASP A 690 24.24 -26.41 15.99
N LEU A 691 23.07 -27.06 16.11
CA LEU A 691 22.41 -27.57 17.36
C LEU A 691 21.88 -26.50 18.35
N CYS A 692 20.75 -26.64 19.06
CA CYS A 692 19.57 -27.52 19.03
C CYS A 692 18.58 -27.02 20.13
N SER A 693 17.27 -27.15 19.87
CA SER A 693 16.20 -27.54 20.82
C SER A 693 15.84 -26.72 22.08
N ARG A 694 14.56 -26.30 22.20
CA ARG A 694 13.51 -26.99 23.01
C ARG A 694 12.16 -26.23 23.03
N GLU A 695 11.10 -27.00 23.23
CA GLU A 695 9.65 -26.73 23.14
C GLU A 695 8.99 -26.32 24.51
N PRO A 696 7.65 -26.05 24.60
CA PRO A 696 7.02 -24.97 25.39
C PRO A 696 6.16 -25.41 26.60
N GLN A 697 5.71 -24.44 27.42
CA GLN A 697 4.52 -24.38 28.32
C GLN A 697 4.64 -23.10 29.20
N SER A 698 3.66 -22.37 29.73
CA SER A 698 2.18 -22.37 29.83
C SER A 698 1.70 -20.98 30.35
N GLU A 699 0.40 -20.69 30.25
CA GLU A 699 -0.33 -19.45 30.61
C GLU A 699 -0.17 -18.98 32.08
N ASP A 700 -0.16 -17.64 32.31
CA ASP A 700 -1.05 -16.95 33.29
C ASP A 700 -0.88 -15.39 33.30
N THR A 701 -1.99 -14.70 32.96
CA THR A 701 -2.69 -13.58 33.64
C THR A 701 -1.95 -12.34 34.27
N ILE A 702 -2.20 -11.16 33.66
CA ILE A 702 -2.43 -9.77 34.20
C ILE A 702 -1.47 -9.20 35.29
N ASN A 703 -0.62 -8.21 34.94
CA ASN A 703 -0.82 -6.75 35.11
C ASN A 703 0.52 -5.96 35.10
N CYS A 704 0.44 -4.75 34.56
CA CYS A 704 1.20 -3.52 34.90
C CYS A 704 2.48 -3.65 35.74
N ASP A 705 3.64 -3.50 35.11
CA ASP A 705 4.61 -2.46 35.52
C ASP A 705 5.72 -2.31 34.46
N SER A 706 5.76 -1.15 33.81
CA SER A 706 6.89 -0.72 32.98
C SER A 706 7.83 0.12 33.82
N LEU A 707 9.02 -0.40 34.08
CA LEU A 707 10.19 0.40 34.40
C LEU A 707 11.02 0.60 33.13
N CYS A 708 11.17 1.89 32.82
CA CYS A 708 12.22 2.53 32.03
C CYS A 708 13.47 1.70 31.70
N PHE A 709 13.75 1.57 30.41
CA PHE A 709 15.11 1.49 29.89
C PHE A 709 15.26 2.50 28.75
N PHE A 710 16.17 3.45 28.96
CA PHE A 710 16.63 4.37 27.93
C PHE A 710 17.47 3.59 26.91
N THR A 711 17.07 3.64 25.64
CA THR A 711 17.99 3.47 24.51
C THR A 711 17.75 4.60 23.53
N SER A 712 18.78 5.41 23.37
CA SER A 712 18.92 6.49 22.40
C SER A 712 18.98 5.96 20.96
N GLU A 713 18.40 6.76 20.07
CA GLU A 713 18.65 6.83 18.61
C GLU A 713 18.15 5.67 17.74
N SER A 714 16.89 5.82 17.33
CA SER A 714 16.34 5.38 16.04
C SER A 714 15.28 6.42 15.68
N ASP A 715 15.41 7.11 14.56
CA ASP A 715 14.35 7.98 14.01
C ASP A 715 13.06 7.15 13.89
N ASP A 716 12.11 7.42 14.78
CA ASP A 716 10.83 6.71 14.89
C ASP A 716 9.76 7.62 14.29
N ASP A 717 9.57 7.51 12.97
CA ASP A 717 8.52 8.20 12.18
C ASP A 717 7.08 7.74 12.53
N ASN A 718 6.84 7.24 13.74
CA ASN A 718 5.52 6.82 14.21
C ASN A 718 5.24 7.31 15.63
N ALA A 719 5.36 8.62 15.87
CA ALA A 719 4.76 9.23 17.06
C ALA A 719 3.23 9.00 17.01
N VAL A 720 2.72 8.06 17.82
CA VAL A 720 1.28 7.76 17.91
C VAL A 720 0.64 8.68 18.95
N CYS A 721 -0.34 9.50 18.53
CA CYS A 721 -1.11 10.35 19.42
C CYS A 721 -1.93 9.51 20.43
N PRO A 722 -1.71 9.65 21.76
CA PRO A 722 -2.39 8.85 22.78
C PRO A 722 -3.82 9.30 23.15
N ALA A 723 -4.44 10.20 22.38
CA ALA A 723 -5.81 10.66 22.64
C ALA A 723 -6.82 9.52 22.42
N GLU A 724 -7.83 9.40 23.29
CA GLU A 724 -8.88 8.36 23.17
C GLU A 724 -9.68 8.48 21.86
N GLN A 725 -9.76 9.69 21.30
CA GLN A 725 -10.40 10.00 20.02
C GLN A 725 -9.40 10.74 19.12
N CYS A 726 -8.41 10.01 18.59
CA CYS A 726 -7.48 10.57 17.61
C CYS A 726 -8.17 10.75 16.25
N PHE A 727 -8.01 11.94 15.65
CA PHE A 727 -8.57 12.28 14.34
C PHE A 727 -7.62 12.02 13.16
N GLU A 728 -6.40 11.55 13.42
CA GLU A 728 -5.37 11.26 12.40
C GLU A 728 -5.26 12.40 11.35
N PRO A 729 -4.87 13.62 11.76
CA PRO A 729 -4.74 14.73 10.82
C PRO A 729 -3.65 14.44 9.78
N GLU A 730 -4.02 14.44 8.49
CA GLU A 730 -3.11 14.23 7.37
C GLU A 730 -2.64 15.59 6.79
N GLY A 731 -1.32 15.84 6.78
CA GLY A 731 -0.71 17.06 6.22
C GLY A 731 0.81 17.13 6.48
N ASP A 732 1.53 18.01 5.74
CA ASP A 732 2.99 18.18 5.87
C ASP A 732 3.41 18.85 7.20
N GLU A 733 2.48 19.52 7.88
CA GLU A 733 2.65 20.14 9.20
C GLU A 733 1.47 19.73 10.09
N VAL A 734 1.73 18.84 11.05
CA VAL A 734 0.77 18.46 12.09
C VAL A 734 1.20 19.12 13.38
N ASP A 735 0.34 19.94 13.96
CA ASP A 735 0.63 20.65 15.21
C ASP A 735 0.51 19.71 16.43
N TRP A 736 1.59 19.65 17.21
CA TRP A 736 1.70 18.84 18.42
C TRP A 736 1.73 19.71 19.68
N VAL A 737 1.26 19.13 20.79
CA VAL A 737 1.38 19.69 22.14
C VAL A 737 1.84 18.60 23.10
N GLN A 738 2.83 18.90 23.93
CA GLN A 738 3.30 18.00 24.96
C GLN A 738 2.45 18.18 26.22
N CYS A 739 2.10 17.08 26.89
CA CYS A 739 1.46 17.16 28.21
C CYS A 739 2.50 17.46 29.29
N ASP A 740 2.32 18.57 30.01
CA ASP A 740 3.16 19.06 31.13
C ASP A 740 2.88 18.32 32.46
N GLY A 741 1.87 17.45 32.47
CA GLY A 741 1.68 16.46 33.53
C GLY A 741 2.77 15.37 33.53
N SER A 742 2.69 14.43 34.49
CA SER A 742 3.74 13.44 34.71
C SER A 742 3.95 12.40 33.58
N CYS A 743 3.20 12.47 32.48
CA CYS A 743 3.28 11.48 31.40
C CYS A 743 4.18 11.89 30.23
N ASN A 744 4.51 13.18 30.07
CA ASN A 744 5.37 13.73 29.01
C ASN A 744 5.03 13.28 27.57
N ARG A 745 3.77 12.90 27.33
CA ARG A 745 3.32 12.38 26.03
C ARG A 745 2.91 13.52 25.11
N TRP A 746 3.15 13.33 23.82
CA TRP A 746 2.77 14.27 22.76
C TRP A 746 1.40 13.94 22.19
N PHE A 747 0.58 14.95 21.96
CA PHE A 747 -0.76 14.84 21.40
C PHE A 747 -0.90 15.78 20.21
N HIS A 748 -1.70 15.43 19.21
CA HIS A 748 -2.11 16.40 18.20
C HIS A 748 -3.00 17.45 18.85
N GLN A 749 -2.74 18.74 18.62
CA GLN A 749 -3.51 19.83 19.21
C GLN A 749 -5.02 19.69 18.95
N VAL A 750 -5.39 19.32 17.72
CA VAL A 750 -6.78 19.06 17.31
C VAL A 750 -7.44 17.87 18.03
N CYS A 751 -6.68 16.84 18.39
CA CYS A 751 -7.22 15.65 19.08
C CYS A 751 -7.56 15.90 20.54
N VAL A 752 -6.99 16.96 21.13
CA VAL A 752 -7.22 17.36 22.51
C VAL A 752 -7.97 18.70 22.62
N GLY A 753 -8.42 19.24 21.49
CA GLY A 753 -9.26 20.44 21.42
C GLY A 753 -8.53 21.75 21.73
N ILE A 754 -7.21 21.80 21.50
CA ILE A 754 -6.38 22.98 21.77
C ILE A 754 -6.06 23.69 20.46
N SER A 755 -6.06 25.02 20.48
CA SER A 755 -5.58 25.84 19.36
C SER A 755 -4.10 26.19 19.52
N ALA A 756 -3.41 26.46 18.41
CA ALA A 756 -2.00 26.87 18.41
C ALA A 756 -1.74 28.08 19.33
N GLU A 757 -2.62 29.10 19.29
CA GLU A 757 -2.52 30.27 20.17
C GLU A 757 -2.62 29.93 21.66
N THR A 758 -3.35 28.88 22.02
CA THR A 758 -3.50 28.43 23.42
C THR A 758 -2.29 27.60 23.84
N ALA A 759 -1.80 26.71 22.96
CA ALA A 759 -0.62 25.88 23.21
C ALA A 759 0.67 26.71 23.41
N GLU A 760 0.75 27.91 22.83
CA GLU A 760 1.89 28.82 23.03
C GLU A 760 1.82 29.61 24.35
N ARG A 761 0.64 29.71 24.98
CA ARG A 761 0.41 30.60 26.13
C ARG A 761 0.11 29.89 27.43
N GLU A 762 -0.39 28.65 27.37
CA GLU A 762 -0.87 27.90 28.52
C GLU A 762 -0.27 26.48 28.55
N ASP A 763 0.08 26.00 29.74
CA ASP A 763 0.55 24.63 29.96
C ASP A 763 -0.60 23.63 29.73
N TYR A 764 -0.34 22.57 28.97
CA TYR A 764 -1.35 21.56 28.67
C TYR A 764 -1.23 20.34 29.58
N MET A 765 -2.30 19.97 30.27
CA MET A 765 -2.41 18.69 31.00
C MET A 765 -3.49 17.78 30.41
N CYS A 766 -3.10 16.56 30.03
CA CYS A 766 -4.04 15.56 29.52
C CYS A 766 -5.03 15.08 30.61
N ALA A 767 -6.19 14.57 30.19
CA ALA A 767 -7.25 14.11 31.09
C ALA A 767 -6.75 13.11 32.14
N CYS A 768 -5.90 12.16 31.75
CA CYS A 768 -5.31 11.18 32.66
C CYS A 768 -4.42 11.83 33.76
N CYS A 769 -3.67 12.87 33.41
CA CYS A 769 -2.86 13.60 34.41
C CYS A 769 -3.73 14.50 35.28
N ASN A 770 -4.77 15.11 34.70
CA ASN A 770 -5.70 15.95 35.44
C ASN A 770 -6.51 15.16 36.47
N GLU A 771 -6.93 13.93 36.13
CA GLU A 771 -7.57 13.00 37.08
C GLU A 771 -6.64 12.58 38.22
N LYS A 772 -5.34 12.36 37.94
CA LYS A 772 -4.36 12.04 38.98
C LYS A 772 -4.12 13.19 39.95
N VAL A 773 -4.06 14.43 39.44
CA VAL A 773 -3.95 15.64 40.27
C VAL A 773 -5.22 15.85 41.10
N ALA A 774 -6.39 15.65 40.51
CA ALA A 774 -7.67 15.74 41.20
C ALA A 774 -7.85 14.64 42.27
N ALA A 775 -7.33 13.43 42.02
CA ALA A 775 -7.32 12.33 42.98
C ALA A 775 -6.31 12.54 44.13
N ALA A 776 -5.21 13.25 43.88
CA ALA A 776 -4.24 13.64 44.91
C ALA A 776 -4.70 14.82 45.78
N SER A 777 -5.73 15.56 45.33
CA SER A 777 -6.30 16.73 46.02
C SER A 777 -7.55 16.38 46.86
N LYS A 778 -7.95 15.10 46.89
CA LYS A 778 -8.98 14.53 47.77
C LYS A 778 -8.30 13.66 48.81
#